data_AF-A0A061D1J5-F1
#
_entry.id   AF-A0A061D1J5-F1
#
_cell.length_a   1.000
_cell.length_b   1.000
_cell.length_c   1.000
_cell.angle_alpha   90.00
_cell.angle_beta   90.00
_cell.angle_gamma   90.00
#
_symmetry.space_group_name_H-M   'P 1'
#
loop_
_entity.id
_entity.type
_entity.pdbx_description
1 polymer ?
#
loop_
_entity_poly.entity_id
_entity_poly.type
_entity_poly.pdbx_seq_one_letter_code
_entity_poly.pdbx_strand_id
1 'polypeptide(L)'
;MKLNVQTQADASQKRRSARLTHGSKDAKAQKNVKSARSKPSRAAAIKAAMRIKAEATQRSTRLVKSTKMVAKKTVKAAVSKPAADRAAGSKAAKPAAAAKGKGSAKSSSAVESSKGSKKDEKAVKSTTSKTTKAAHAKTVASKTTKTAPKGVSKTVKKDLDKTAKTSKATSQKTVAKESAVKKVKEEKKSAVASVKTEKGAKDKPVKKVTFKLDKSAKKAKPSGKVYKKETKAPASLTVNGKSAAKSTSAKGKATKSTAANNAKAAKSSKAPKGEAAASAAKSSRKVKKETKASKEEEKKGLNKLYSRLLVDHAKPDVVKSTTAQILKQTGSSKYPVMANKRHISRILQACLKYGDTQVRSAIFENVKKNFTLASLNAHSARFFVKLYHYCNTVAKDFLRKSFFNDHNKSLLFSRYGSDVMDVMYQKLKNKEQLAVLRLYALSNFFVLDKDAMRKVEATGSINQFISIIDESESRESCVETLKTSVIKMIDKAQLTAALSHDLLYIYWKLTDNKEQLIGQLYKVFGQLLSTRNGNTIMCDLFGYADKKMRKSMLKGLRTDFPEAVYNQINVSFLIKAILCTDDTKLSIDCLLRPFQDELQKLVSHQYGHLFVKAVLETPKEVESKTSMKDPAVRQAELQAFLLPLLVELFGSIELKEVIENKYASQVLMSTLRLSGDAEIMQSIVDAVRADCELSLMENIDTFRFIQTLVKKPSVPMEVLCPYGALWPAVKPNVNRILSRKSVFLLVDILEAAMRNADQQVIADIRETIPVSKLEETCKILEKRNEKHAGLDVLIKLLDK
;
A
#
# COMPACT_ATOMS: atom_id res chain seq x y z
N MET A 1 -41.79 -34.67 38.72
CA MET A 1 -42.97 -33.79 38.64
C MET A 1 -42.56 -32.53 37.87
N LYS A 2 -43.13 -32.16 36.71
CA LYS A 2 -44.52 -31.71 36.43
C LYS A 2 -44.92 -30.46 37.24
N LEU A 3 -44.49 -29.26 36.79
CA LEU A 3 -45.18 -27.95 36.82
C LEU A 3 -44.17 -26.78 36.67
N ASN A 4 -43.92 -26.28 35.44
CA ASN A 4 -43.65 -24.84 35.16
C ASN A 4 -43.46 -24.43 33.67
N VAL A 5 -43.75 -25.29 32.68
CA VAL A 5 -43.40 -25.01 31.26
C VAL A 5 -44.53 -24.30 30.48
N GLN A 6 -45.80 -24.39 30.93
CA GLN A 6 -46.95 -23.97 30.13
C GLN A 6 -47.16 -22.44 30.06
N THR A 7 -46.78 -21.70 31.09
CA THR A 7 -47.19 -20.29 31.30
C THR A 7 -46.42 -19.24 30.47
N GLN A 8 -45.30 -19.61 29.82
CA GLN A 8 -44.56 -18.68 28.93
C GLN A 8 -44.99 -18.75 27.45
N ALA A 9 -45.76 -19.77 27.05
CA ALA A 9 -46.24 -19.92 25.68
C ALA A 9 -47.31 -18.85 25.33
N ASP A 10 -48.37 -18.77 26.13
CA ASP A 10 -49.53 -17.90 25.85
C ASP A 10 -49.19 -16.41 25.82
N ALA A 11 -48.29 -15.97 26.70
CA ALA A 11 -47.79 -14.59 26.73
C ALA A 11 -47.10 -14.17 25.41
N SER A 12 -46.52 -15.15 24.69
CA SER A 12 -45.83 -14.93 23.42
C SER A 12 -46.78 -14.91 22.21
N GLN A 13 -47.84 -15.74 22.22
CA GLN A 13 -48.87 -15.69 21.18
C GLN A 13 -49.76 -14.44 21.29
N LYS A 14 -50.15 -14.03 22.50
CA LYS A 14 -51.00 -12.84 22.72
C LYS A 14 -50.34 -11.52 22.28
N ARG A 15 -49.00 -11.48 22.22
CA ARG A 15 -48.21 -10.37 21.65
C ARG A 15 -48.04 -10.42 20.12
N ARG A 16 -48.29 -11.56 19.46
CA ARG A 16 -48.28 -11.68 17.99
C ARG A 16 -49.62 -11.28 17.36
N SER A 17 -50.75 -11.69 17.95
CA SER A 17 -52.09 -11.34 17.44
C SER A 17 -52.35 -9.82 17.47
N ALA A 18 -51.99 -9.14 18.56
CA ALA A 18 -52.13 -7.69 18.71
C ALA A 18 -51.32 -6.86 17.69
N ARG A 19 -50.35 -7.45 16.96
CA ARG A 19 -49.51 -6.75 15.98
C ARG A 19 -50.02 -6.88 14.53
N LEU A 20 -51.10 -7.61 14.29
CA LEU A 20 -51.68 -7.83 12.96
C LEU A 20 -52.98 -7.04 12.70
N THR A 21 -53.63 -6.50 13.75
CA THR A 21 -54.94 -5.83 13.66
C THR A 21 -54.87 -4.29 13.53
N HIS A 22 -53.66 -3.70 13.47
CA HIS A 22 -53.47 -2.25 13.25
C HIS A 22 -52.74 -1.90 11.94
N GLY A 23 -52.44 -2.89 11.08
CA GLY A 23 -51.73 -2.64 9.81
C GLY A 23 -52.59 -2.14 8.63
N SER A 24 -53.90 -1.98 8.80
CA SER A 24 -54.85 -1.96 7.65
C SER A 24 -55.62 -0.65 7.41
N LYS A 25 -55.65 0.31 8.34
CA LYS A 25 -56.44 1.55 8.19
C LYS A 25 -55.65 2.77 7.66
N ASP A 26 -54.40 2.96 8.06
CA ASP A 26 -53.60 4.12 7.62
C ASP A 26 -53.16 4.08 6.14
N ALA A 27 -53.21 2.90 5.51
CA ALA A 27 -52.76 2.67 4.14
C ALA A 27 -53.58 3.42 3.06
N LYS A 28 -54.76 3.94 3.39
CA LYS A 28 -55.59 4.75 2.46
C LYS A 28 -55.44 6.27 2.64
N ALA A 29 -54.98 6.76 3.79
CA ALA A 29 -54.89 8.22 4.05
C ALA A 29 -53.65 8.88 3.43
N GLN A 30 -52.50 8.20 3.40
CA GLN A 30 -51.23 8.82 2.97
C GLN A 30 -51.04 8.97 1.45
N LYS A 31 -52.07 8.71 0.62
CA LYS A 31 -51.93 8.66 -0.85
C LYS A 31 -52.16 10.00 -1.57
N ASN A 32 -52.64 11.05 -0.89
CA ASN A 32 -53.09 12.30 -1.53
C ASN A 32 -52.29 13.58 -1.21
N VAL A 33 -51.21 13.53 -0.42
CA VAL A 33 -50.45 14.75 -0.01
C VAL A 33 -48.96 14.70 -0.38
N LYS A 34 -48.61 14.12 -1.55
CA LYS A 34 -47.24 14.14 -2.12
C LYS A 34 -47.22 14.43 -3.62
N SER A 35 -47.93 15.46 -4.06
CA SER A 35 -47.92 15.96 -5.46
C SER A 35 -47.58 17.46 -5.57
N ALA A 36 -46.54 17.91 -4.86
CA ALA A 36 -46.08 19.31 -4.87
C ALA A 36 -44.55 19.46 -4.76
N ARG A 37 -43.80 18.77 -5.62
CA ARG A 37 -42.38 19.11 -5.88
C ARG A 37 -41.99 18.76 -7.31
N SER A 38 -41.83 19.79 -8.14
CA SER A 38 -41.52 19.66 -9.56
C SER A 38 -40.16 18.98 -9.77
N LYS A 39 -40.17 17.90 -10.57
CA LYS A 39 -38.92 17.35 -11.13
C LYS A 39 -38.39 18.37 -12.14
N PRO A 40 -37.10 18.74 -12.13
CA PRO A 40 -36.56 19.63 -13.14
C PRO A 40 -36.72 18.99 -14.53
N SER A 41 -37.11 19.78 -15.53
CA SER A 41 -37.40 19.25 -16.86
C SER A 41 -36.16 18.61 -17.48
N ARG A 42 -36.37 17.66 -18.41
CA ARG A 42 -35.29 16.97 -19.14
C ARG A 42 -34.36 17.97 -19.85
N ALA A 43 -34.90 19.10 -20.31
CA ALA A 43 -34.14 20.21 -20.88
C ALA A 43 -33.23 20.91 -19.84
N ALA A 44 -33.71 21.16 -18.61
CA ALA A 44 -32.90 21.75 -17.55
C ALA A 44 -31.73 20.83 -17.14
N ALA A 45 -31.97 19.52 -17.04
CA ALA A 45 -30.92 18.53 -16.78
C ALA A 45 -29.85 18.48 -17.90
N ILE A 46 -30.27 18.55 -19.16
CA ILE A 46 -29.35 18.63 -20.32
C ILE A 46 -28.55 19.93 -20.30
N LYS A 47 -29.19 21.08 -20.00
CA LYS A 47 -28.53 22.39 -19.93
C LYS A 47 -27.49 22.44 -18.81
N ALA A 48 -27.76 21.81 -17.65
CA ALA A 48 -26.80 21.63 -16.58
C ALA A 48 -25.61 20.73 -16.98
N ALA A 49 -25.87 19.59 -17.64
CA ALA A 49 -24.82 18.69 -18.12
C ALA A 49 -23.92 19.36 -19.19
N MET A 50 -24.50 20.18 -20.08
CA MET A 50 -23.74 20.98 -21.05
C MET A 50 -22.87 22.03 -20.36
N ARG A 51 -23.38 22.72 -19.33
CA ARG A 51 -22.60 23.70 -18.55
C ARG A 51 -21.39 23.06 -17.86
N ILE A 52 -21.57 21.91 -17.21
CA ILE A 52 -20.47 21.14 -16.59
C ILE A 52 -19.42 20.74 -17.64
N LYS A 53 -19.85 20.33 -18.84
CA LYS A 53 -18.94 19.96 -19.95
C LYS A 53 -18.17 21.17 -20.50
N ALA A 54 -18.81 22.35 -20.57
CA ALA A 54 -18.17 23.60 -20.97
C ALA A 54 -17.14 24.06 -19.92
N GLU A 55 -17.48 24.03 -18.64
CA GLU A 55 -16.57 24.39 -17.54
C GLU A 55 -15.35 23.44 -17.46
N ALA A 56 -15.54 22.14 -17.71
CA ALA A 56 -14.43 21.18 -17.86
C ALA A 56 -13.51 21.52 -19.05
N THR A 57 -14.09 21.92 -20.18
CA THR A 57 -13.34 22.35 -21.38
C THR A 57 -12.56 23.65 -21.12
N GLN A 58 -13.14 24.60 -20.37
CA GLN A 58 -12.46 25.82 -19.94
C GLN A 58 -11.32 25.54 -18.95
N ARG A 59 -11.50 24.63 -17.98
CA ARG A 59 -10.41 24.21 -17.08
C ARG A 59 -9.26 23.56 -17.85
N SER A 60 -9.56 22.68 -18.81
CA SER A 60 -8.55 22.03 -19.67
C SER A 60 -7.76 23.06 -20.50
N THR A 61 -8.44 24.00 -21.15
CA THR A 61 -7.78 25.05 -21.95
C THR A 61 -6.98 26.06 -21.10
N ARG A 62 -7.40 26.35 -19.86
CA ARG A 62 -6.59 27.12 -18.89
C ARG A 62 -5.32 26.36 -18.49
N LEU A 63 -5.39 25.05 -18.24
CA LEU A 63 -4.21 24.20 -17.96
C LEU A 63 -3.22 24.16 -19.13
N VAL A 64 -3.71 24.06 -20.37
CA VAL A 64 -2.86 24.11 -21.59
C VAL A 64 -2.24 25.49 -21.80
N LYS A 65 -2.97 26.59 -21.52
CA LYS A 65 -2.38 27.94 -21.55
C LYS A 65 -1.32 28.14 -20.46
N SER A 66 -1.57 27.66 -19.23
CA SER A 66 -0.62 27.75 -18.10
C SER A 66 0.68 27.00 -18.39
N THR A 67 0.61 25.74 -18.79
CA THR A 67 1.80 24.94 -19.14
C THR A 67 2.59 25.56 -20.32
N LYS A 68 1.91 26.15 -21.31
CA LYS A 68 2.56 26.86 -22.43
C LYS A 68 3.19 28.20 -22.01
N MET A 69 2.64 28.91 -21.01
CA MET A 69 3.26 30.08 -20.39
C MET A 69 4.54 29.69 -19.62
N VAL A 70 4.49 28.66 -18.78
CA VAL A 70 5.64 28.19 -18.00
C VAL A 70 6.79 27.76 -18.91
N ALA A 71 6.51 26.99 -19.96
CA ALA A 71 7.51 26.58 -20.95
C ALA A 71 8.13 27.79 -21.71
N LYS A 72 7.36 28.85 -21.98
CA LYS A 72 7.87 30.07 -22.61
C LYS A 72 8.74 30.91 -21.65
N LYS A 73 8.48 30.82 -20.34
CA LYS A 73 9.26 31.51 -19.29
C LYS A 73 10.61 30.82 -19.02
N THR A 74 10.68 29.49 -19.03
CA THR A 74 11.96 28.77 -18.87
C THR A 74 12.88 28.92 -20.08
N VAL A 75 12.36 28.91 -21.32
CA VAL A 75 13.19 29.16 -22.52
C VAL A 75 13.78 30.57 -22.53
N LYS A 76 13.02 31.60 -22.10
CA LYS A 76 13.52 32.99 -22.05
C LYS A 76 14.53 33.25 -20.93
N ALA A 77 14.61 32.37 -19.91
CA ALA A 77 15.58 32.47 -18.82
C ALA A 77 16.97 31.86 -19.17
N ALA A 78 17.08 31.11 -20.27
CA ALA A 78 18.32 30.47 -20.69
C ALA A 78 19.24 31.35 -21.57
N VAL A 79 18.80 32.56 -21.94
CA VAL A 79 19.50 33.45 -22.90
C VAL A 79 19.53 34.89 -22.41
N SER A 80 20.23 35.15 -21.30
CA SER A 80 20.71 36.50 -20.92
C SER A 80 21.60 36.49 -19.66
N LYS A 81 22.90 36.76 -19.79
CA LYS A 81 23.70 37.77 -19.04
C LYS A 81 25.17 37.79 -19.55
N PRO A 82 25.94 38.86 -19.30
CA PRO A 82 26.71 39.50 -20.37
C PRO A 82 28.24 39.33 -20.27
N ALA A 83 28.96 39.94 -21.21
CA ALA A 83 30.42 40.07 -21.20
C ALA A 83 30.87 41.54 -21.09
N ALA A 84 31.85 41.76 -20.21
CA ALA A 84 32.84 42.84 -20.16
C ALA A 84 33.99 42.28 -19.27
N ASP A 85 35.28 42.56 -19.50
CA ASP A 85 35.89 43.53 -20.41
C ASP A 85 37.26 43.02 -20.98
N ARG A 86 37.91 43.87 -21.80
CA ARG A 86 39.30 43.96 -22.32
C ARG A 86 40.44 43.19 -21.57
N ALA A 87 41.60 42.82 -22.17
CA ALA A 87 42.19 43.03 -23.52
C ALA A 87 43.39 42.07 -23.82
N ALA A 88 43.98 42.16 -25.03
CA ALA A 88 45.18 41.46 -25.58
C ALA A 88 45.04 39.91 -25.69
N GLY A 89 45.52 39.16 -26.69
CA GLY A 89 46.62 39.27 -27.68
C GLY A 89 47.34 37.90 -27.68
N SER A 90 47.89 37.28 -28.73
CA SER A 90 48.05 37.58 -30.17
C SER A 90 48.35 36.27 -30.97
N LYS A 91 48.36 36.31 -32.32
CA LYS A 91 48.92 35.30 -33.29
C LYS A 91 48.32 33.86 -33.26
N ALA A 92 47.67 33.40 -34.34
CA ALA A 92 48.21 32.64 -35.52
C ALA A 92 48.36 31.11 -35.26
N ALA A 93 48.17 30.16 -36.20
CA ALA A 93 47.92 30.22 -37.65
C ALA A 93 47.01 29.07 -38.19
N LYS A 94 46.81 29.00 -39.51
CA LYS A 94 46.16 27.97 -40.36
C LYS A 94 47.28 27.19 -41.14
N PRO A 95 47.06 26.26 -42.11
CA PRO A 95 45.87 25.50 -42.55
C PRO A 95 46.13 23.98 -42.87
N ALA A 96 45.15 23.31 -43.52
CA ALA A 96 45.32 22.24 -44.55
C ALA A 96 45.94 20.86 -44.16
N ALA A 97 45.96 19.81 -45.01
CA ALA A 97 44.92 19.24 -45.90
C ALA A 97 45.30 17.82 -46.40
N ALA A 98 44.28 17.02 -46.76
CA ALA A 98 44.20 15.97 -47.82
C ALA A 98 45.22 14.79 -47.99
N ALA A 99 44.64 13.66 -48.45
CA ALA A 99 45.12 12.69 -49.46
C ALA A 99 45.88 11.37 -49.11
N LYS A 100 45.29 10.26 -49.60
CA LYS A 100 45.83 9.05 -50.29
C LYS A 100 47.17 8.39 -49.84
N GLY A 101 47.16 7.06 -49.65
CA GLY A 101 48.37 6.20 -49.70
C GLY A 101 48.08 4.68 -49.66
N LYS A 102 48.75 3.87 -50.49
CA LYS A 102 48.58 2.40 -50.63
C LYS A 102 49.60 1.59 -49.78
N GLY A 103 49.32 0.29 -49.57
CA GLY A 103 50.32 -0.76 -49.27
C GLY A 103 50.08 -1.46 -47.91
N SER A 104 49.62 -2.71 -47.73
CA SER A 104 49.78 -4.03 -48.39
C SER A 104 50.79 -4.97 -47.71
N ALA A 105 50.30 -5.91 -46.86
CA ALA A 105 51.02 -7.13 -46.50
C ALA A 105 50.09 -8.28 -46.01
N LYS A 106 50.23 -9.45 -46.65
CA LYS A 106 50.09 -10.87 -46.20
C LYS A 106 49.33 -11.14 -44.86
N SER A 107 48.16 -11.82 -44.85
CA SER A 107 47.90 -13.30 -44.93
C SER A 107 48.20 -14.05 -43.61
N SER A 108 47.45 -15.06 -43.13
CA SER A 108 46.63 -16.16 -43.72
C SER A 108 45.29 -16.36 -42.93
N SER A 109 44.22 -17.09 -43.31
CA SER A 109 43.93 -18.35 -44.08
C SER A 109 44.35 -19.67 -43.38
N ALA A 110 43.65 -20.82 -43.46
CA ALA A 110 42.37 -21.21 -44.12
C ALA A 110 41.40 -21.94 -43.15
N VAL A 111 40.35 -22.69 -43.59
CA VAL A 111 39.34 -23.29 -42.66
C VAL A 111 38.37 -24.37 -43.27
N GLU A 112 38.44 -25.63 -42.82
CA GLU A 112 37.76 -26.86 -43.34
C GLU A 112 36.80 -27.54 -42.29
N SER A 113 36.34 -28.82 -42.37
CA SER A 113 35.45 -29.57 -43.31
C SER A 113 34.68 -30.71 -42.52
N SER A 114 33.63 -31.50 -42.91
CA SER A 114 33.04 -31.96 -44.22
C SER A 114 31.52 -32.42 -44.19
N LYS A 115 31.09 -33.32 -45.12
CA LYS A 115 29.82 -34.16 -45.25
C LYS A 115 29.80 -35.38 -44.29
N GLY A 116 28.76 -36.23 -44.07
CA GLY A 116 27.40 -36.51 -44.66
C GLY A 116 26.55 -37.33 -43.64
N SER A 117 25.64 -38.32 -43.90
CA SER A 117 24.78 -38.75 -45.06
C SER A 117 23.97 -40.06 -44.75
N LYS A 118 22.78 -40.29 -45.38
CA LYS A 118 21.87 -41.51 -45.39
C LYS A 118 20.98 -41.80 -44.14
N LYS A 119 19.63 -41.94 -44.33
CA LYS A 119 18.70 -43.14 -44.21
C LYS A 119 18.46 -43.66 -42.76
N ASP A 120 17.32 -44.24 -42.32
CA ASP A 120 15.99 -44.61 -42.88
C ASP A 120 14.87 -44.55 -41.77
N GLU A 121 13.54 -44.44 -42.01
CA GLU A 121 12.44 -45.32 -42.53
C GLU A 121 11.74 -46.25 -41.49
N LYS A 122 10.40 -46.40 -41.62
CA LYS A 122 9.38 -47.12 -40.79
C LYS A 122 9.07 -46.47 -39.41
N ALA A 123 7.84 -46.36 -38.87
CA ALA A 123 6.46 -46.86 -39.13
C ALA A 123 5.97 -48.00 -38.18
N VAL A 124 4.63 -48.13 -38.07
CA VAL A 124 3.83 -49.02 -37.18
C VAL A 124 3.78 -48.56 -35.71
N LYS A 125 2.76 -48.84 -34.86
CA LYS A 125 1.27 -48.85 -34.87
C LYS A 125 0.82 -49.69 -33.63
N SER A 126 -0.29 -49.28 -32.97
CA SER A 126 -1.12 -50.12 -32.06
C SER A 126 -0.42 -50.71 -30.80
N THR A 127 -1.11 -51.26 -29.77
CA THR A 127 -2.52 -51.70 -29.64
C THR A 127 -3.09 -51.49 -28.21
N THR A 128 -4.41 -51.63 -28.05
CA THR A 128 -5.13 -51.88 -26.77
C THR A 128 -4.65 -53.16 -26.06
N SER A 129 -4.91 -53.43 -24.77
CA SER A 129 -6.20 -53.58 -24.04
C SER A 129 -5.97 -53.71 -22.50
N LYS A 130 -6.92 -53.85 -21.56
CA LYS A 130 -8.36 -53.56 -21.30
C LYS A 130 -8.86 -54.65 -20.30
N THR A 131 -9.44 -54.26 -19.15
CA THR A 131 -10.17 -55.13 -18.16
C THR A 131 -9.37 -56.28 -17.49
N THR A 132 -9.73 -56.94 -16.36
CA THR A 132 -10.93 -57.03 -15.44
C THR A 132 -10.54 -56.74 -13.96
N LYS A 133 -11.42 -56.40 -12.98
CA LYS A 133 -12.37 -57.23 -12.17
C LYS A 133 -11.81 -58.59 -11.66
N ALA A 134 -12.01 -59.06 -10.41
CA ALA A 134 -12.56 -58.46 -9.18
C ALA A 134 -12.35 -59.33 -7.90
N ALA A 135 -12.43 -58.69 -6.71
CA ALA A 135 -13.01 -59.14 -5.42
C ALA A 135 -12.45 -60.34 -4.57
N HIS A 136 -12.68 -60.23 -3.25
CA HIS A 136 -12.51 -61.19 -2.14
C HIS A 136 -11.09 -61.70 -1.77
N ALA A 137 -10.81 -62.23 -0.55
CA ALA A 137 -11.23 -61.83 0.82
C ALA A 137 -10.42 -62.58 1.93
N LYS A 138 -10.32 -61.97 3.13
CA LYS A 138 -10.25 -62.59 4.48
C LYS A 138 -9.03 -63.42 4.98
N THR A 139 -8.30 -62.80 5.94
CA THR A 139 -7.93 -63.29 7.31
C THR A 139 -6.80 -64.33 7.59
N VAL A 140 -6.29 -64.25 8.85
CA VAL A 140 -5.37 -65.15 9.60
C VAL A 140 -3.89 -65.08 9.10
N ALA A 141 -2.84 -64.64 9.83
CA ALA A 141 -2.28 -64.96 11.17
C ALA A 141 -1.62 -66.37 11.24
N SER A 142 -0.57 -66.68 12.02
CA SER A 142 0.50 -65.93 12.73
C SER A 142 1.58 -66.91 13.25
N LYS A 143 2.86 -66.48 13.38
CA LYS A 143 3.98 -67.09 14.17
C LYS A 143 5.25 -66.21 13.98
N THR A 144 6.13 -65.80 14.92
CA THR A 144 6.51 -66.04 16.34
C THR A 144 7.81 -66.84 16.58
N THR A 145 8.89 -66.13 16.94
CA THR A 145 9.96 -66.49 17.90
C THR A 145 10.55 -65.15 18.42
N LYS A 146 10.81 -64.82 19.70
CA LYS A 146 11.16 -65.46 21.00
C LYS A 146 12.66 -65.69 21.27
N THR A 147 13.22 -64.82 22.12
CA THR A 147 14.18 -65.12 23.22
C THR A 147 14.10 -64.00 24.29
N ALA A 148 14.56 -64.25 25.52
CA ALA A 148 14.39 -63.44 26.76
C ALA A 148 15.44 -63.91 27.82
N PRO A 149 15.43 -63.56 29.14
CA PRO A 149 14.71 -62.54 29.95
C PRO A 149 15.71 -61.45 30.44
N LYS A 150 15.64 -60.67 31.54
CA LYS A 150 14.85 -60.53 32.82
C LYS A 150 14.74 -59.01 33.15
N GLY A 151 13.95 -58.50 34.11
CA GLY A 151 12.85 -59.05 34.92
C GLY A 151 12.38 -58.07 36.02
N VAL A 152 11.11 -58.20 36.47
CA VAL A 152 10.51 -57.83 37.80
C VAL A 152 10.63 -56.35 38.28
N SER A 153 9.59 -55.60 38.70
CA SER A 153 8.11 -55.75 38.83
C SER A 153 7.45 -54.34 38.66
N LYS A 154 6.24 -54.16 38.09
CA LYS A 154 4.85 -54.22 38.68
C LYS A 154 4.66 -53.32 39.93
N THR A 155 3.54 -52.60 40.15
CA THR A 155 2.09 -52.85 39.89
C THR A 155 1.38 -51.46 39.73
N VAL A 156 0.53 -51.09 38.74
CA VAL A 156 -0.85 -51.53 38.37
C VAL A 156 -1.91 -51.20 39.47
N LYS A 157 -3.12 -50.62 39.26
CA LYS A 157 -3.81 -49.92 38.14
C LYS A 157 -5.14 -49.23 38.64
N LYS A 158 -5.63 -48.25 37.87
CA LYS A 158 -7.06 -47.89 37.58
C LYS A 158 -8.06 -47.38 38.66
N ASP A 159 -8.86 -46.43 38.17
CA ASP A 159 -10.31 -46.12 38.36
C ASP A 159 -11.02 -46.22 39.74
N LEU A 160 -11.79 -45.18 40.08
CA LEU A 160 -13.18 -45.30 40.55
C LEU A 160 -13.96 -43.97 40.40
N ASP A 161 -15.28 -44.00 40.64
CA ASP A 161 -16.27 -42.95 40.35
C ASP A 161 -17.33 -42.85 41.48
N LYS A 162 -18.07 -41.74 41.54
CA LYS A 162 -19.31 -41.44 42.30
C LYS A 162 -19.33 -41.37 43.85
N THR A 163 -19.82 -40.20 44.31
CA THR A 163 -20.76 -39.94 45.45
C THR A 163 -20.36 -40.26 46.90
N ALA A 164 -20.61 -39.40 47.91
CA ALA A 164 -21.09 -37.99 47.93
C ALA A 164 -20.42 -37.18 49.09
N LYS A 165 -21.00 -36.59 50.15
CA LYS A 165 -22.39 -36.44 50.69
C LYS A 165 -22.44 -35.27 51.70
N THR A 166 -23.43 -34.35 51.60
CA THR A 166 -23.72 -33.23 52.56
C THR A 166 -22.62 -32.16 52.77
N SER A 167 -22.86 -30.88 53.10
CA SER A 167 -24.10 -30.11 53.39
C SER A 167 -23.98 -28.60 53.03
N LYS A 168 -25.11 -27.89 53.14
CA LYS A 168 -25.38 -26.42 53.18
C LYS A 168 -24.33 -25.56 53.95
N ALA A 169 -24.17 -24.24 53.73
CA ALA A 169 -24.69 -23.29 52.71
C ALA A 169 -24.08 -21.85 52.86
N THR A 170 -24.30 -20.98 51.85
CA THR A 170 -24.79 -19.55 51.92
C THR A 170 -24.23 -18.58 53.00
N SER A 171 -23.86 -17.31 52.74
CA SER A 171 -23.70 -16.46 51.52
C SER A 171 -23.14 -15.05 51.89
N GLN A 172 -22.71 -14.27 50.88
CA GLN A 172 -22.75 -12.77 50.77
C GLN A 172 -22.05 -11.91 51.87
N LYS A 173 -21.19 -10.89 51.61
CA LYS A 173 -21.15 -9.74 50.65
C LYS A 173 -21.70 -8.41 51.23
N THR A 174 -20.80 -7.58 51.80
CA THR A 174 -20.92 -6.12 52.03
C THR A 174 -19.50 -5.49 52.05
N VAL A 175 -19.21 -4.36 51.37
CA VAL A 175 -19.37 -2.94 51.79
C VAL A 175 -18.58 -2.64 53.08
N ALA A 176 -17.37 -2.05 53.09
CA ALA A 176 -16.84 -0.75 52.60
C ALA A 176 -16.83 0.36 53.68
N LYS A 177 -16.00 1.43 53.50
CA LYS A 177 -15.82 2.62 54.40
C LYS A 177 -15.13 2.32 55.77
N GLU A 178 -14.40 3.23 56.46
CA GLU A 178 -13.83 4.55 56.12
C GLU A 178 -12.74 5.08 57.12
N SER A 179 -11.72 5.79 56.61
CA SER A 179 -11.05 6.99 57.23
C SER A 179 -10.29 6.96 58.59
N ALA A 180 -9.62 8.10 58.87
CA ALA A 180 -8.94 8.58 60.10
C ALA A 180 -7.62 7.90 60.54
N VAL A 181 -6.41 8.51 60.71
CA VAL A 181 -5.79 9.89 60.69
C VAL A 181 -5.37 10.48 62.06
N LYS A 182 -4.09 10.93 62.18
CA LYS A 182 -3.38 11.64 63.31
C LYS A 182 -3.07 10.76 64.54
N LYS A 183 -2.06 10.97 65.42
CA LYS A 183 -0.94 11.95 65.69
C LYS A 183 0.40 11.16 65.84
N VAL A 184 1.67 11.61 65.71
CA VAL A 184 2.48 12.84 65.97
C VAL A 184 3.23 12.87 67.34
N LYS A 185 4.56 13.19 67.31
CA LYS A 185 5.61 13.36 68.38
C LYS A 185 6.22 12.06 68.98
N GLU A 186 7.55 11.83 68.99
CA GLU A 186 8.73 12.41 69.73
C GLU A 186 8.87 11.85 71.18
N GLU A 187 10.03 11.44 71.75
CA GLU A 187 11.40 12.02 71.79
C GLU A 187 12.60 11.02 72.03
N LYS A 188 13.84 11.49 71.74
CA LYS A 188 15.17 11.34 72.41
C LYS A 188 15.67 10.05 73.13
N LYS A 189 16.94 9.68 72.87
CA LYS A 189 18.10 9.39 73.80
C LYS A 189 19.27 8.71 73.02
N SER A 190 20.51 8.51 73.50
CA SER A 190 21.56 9.45 74.04
C SER A 190 22.83 8.67 74.50
N ALA A 191 23.99 8.83 73.85
CA ALA A 191 25.36 8.43 74.28
C ALA A 191 26.38 9.01 73.26
N VAL A 192 27.58 9.55 73.54
CA VAL A 192 28.71 9.12 74.41
C VAL A 192 29.47 7.92 73.79
N ALA A 193 30.79 7.90 73.57
CA ALA A 193 31.90 8.80 74.00
C ALA A 193 32.81 9.29 72.83
N SER A 194 34.08 9.64 73.11
CA SER A 194 35.13 10.12 72.17
C SER A 194 36.54 9.83 72.78
N VAL A 195 37.74 10.17 72.28
CA VAL A 195 38.26 11.17 71.29
C VAL A 195 39.67 10.74 70.77
N LYS A 196 40.51 11.68 70.26
CA LYS A 196 41.97 11.55 69.93
C LYS A 196 42.27 10.79 68.60
N THR A 197 43.45 10.86 67.94
CA THR A 197 44.75 11.50 68.27
C THR A 197 45.32 12.39 67.13
N GLU A 198 46.36 11.96 66.40
CA GLU A 198 47.30 12.72 65.54
C GLU A 198 47.94 11.76 64.48
N LYS A 199 48.61 12.13 63.36
CA LYS A 199 48.98 13.43 62.73
C LYS A 199 49.31 13.22 61.22
N GLY A 200 49.33 14.30 60.42
CA GLY A 200 49.83 14.36 59.03
C GLY A 200 48.80 13.95 57.95
N ALA A 201 48.37 14.77 56.98
CA ALA A 201 49.03 15.69 56.04
C ALA A 201 49.76 14.94 54.90
N LYS A 202 49.43 15.09 53.60
CA LYS A 202 48.55 16.05 52.88
C LYS A 202 47.78 15.32 51.73
N ASP A 203 46.93 15.90 50.86
CA ASP A 203 46.42 17.28 50.69
C ASP A 203 44.99 17.31 50.06
N LYS A 204 44.67 18.32 49.23
CA LYS A 204 43.38 18.70 48.61
C LYS A 204 43.65 19.22 47.16
N PRO A 205 42.71 19.88 46.43
CA PRO A 205 41.23 19.84 46.40
C PRO A 205 40.71 19.31 45.02
N VAL A 206 39.44 19.03 44.70
CA VAL A 206 38.09 19.29 45.23
C VAL A 206 37.33 20.52 44.65
N LYS A 207 36.13 20.24 44.05
CA LYS A 207 34.94 21.08 43.73
C LYS A 207 34.82 21.87 42.39
N LYS A 208 33.65 21.63 41.75
CA LYS A 208 32.61 22.54 41.19
C LYS A 208 32.98 23.93 40.62
N VAL A 209 32.26 24.34 39.55
CA VAL A 209 31.29 25.48 39.54
C VAL A 209 30.47 25.52 38.21
N THR A 210 29.49 26.41 38.09
CA THR A 210 28.34 26.40 37.15
C THR A 210 28.28 27.56 36.15
N PHE A 211 27.81 27.26 34.92
CA PHE A 211 26.93 28.05 34.01
C PHE A 211 27.24 29.50 33.52
N LYS A 212 26.92 29.68 32.22
CA LYS A 212 26.43 30.88 31.46
C LYS A 212 27.42 31.78 30.68
N LEU A 213 26.79 32.55 29.77
CA LEU A 213 27.25 33.33 28.60
C LEU A 213 28.08 34.59 28.98
N ASP A 214 28.72 35.38 28.07
CA ASP A 214 28.30 35.76 26.70
C ASP A 214 29.44 36.26 25.74
N LYS A 215 29.10 36.52 24.46
CA LYS A 215 29.77 37.35 23.39
C LYS A 215 31.28 37.73 23.55
N SER A 216 32.19 37.51 22.57
CA SER A 216 32.20 38.21 21.27
C SER A 216 33.44 37.94 20.35
N ALA A 217 33.22 38.06 19.02
CA ALA A 217 34.06 38.60 17.93
C ALA A 217 35.53 38.13 17.59
N LYS A 218 35.68 37.65 16.33
CA LYS A 218 36.88 37.68 15.43
C LYS A 218 38.10 36.84 15.86
N LYS A 219 38.92 36.24 14.98
CA LYS A 219 38.99 36.22 13.50
C LYS A 219 38.27 34.94 12.98
N ALA A 220 38.53 34.21 11.88
CA ALA A 220 39.44 34.28 10.73
C ALA A 220 38.71 33.74 9.45
N LYS A 221 39.30 32.86 8.61
CA LYS A 221 38.64 32.27 7.41
C LYS A 221 39.04 30.79 7.11
N PRO A 222 38.24 30.04 6.31
CA PRO A 222 38.35 28.58 6.16
C PRO A 222 38.85 28.08 4.78
N SER A 223 39.06 26.75 4.67
CA SER A 223 39.04 26.00 3.40
C SER A 223 38.50 24.57 3.62
N GLY A 224 37.94 23.86 2.63
CA GLY A 224 37.59 24.31 1.27
C GLY A 224 37.69 23.26 0.14
N LYS A 225 37.09 22.07 0.29
CA LYS A 225 36.83 21.06 -0.77
C LYS A 225 35.73 20.12 -0.23
N VAL A 226 34.54 19.95 -0.83
CA VAL A 226 34.13 19.64 -2.22
C VAL A 226 34.60 18.26 -2.68
N TYR A 227 33.66 17.35 -2.88
CA TYR A 227 33.79 16.22 -3.82
C TYR A 227 32.47 15.95 -4.56
N LYS A 228 32.55 15.44 -5.78
CA LYS A 228 31.42 15.28 -6.69
C LYS A 228 30.73 13.91 -6.58
N LYS A 229 29.40 13.97 -6.61
CA LYS A 229 28.45 13.01 -7.20
C LYS A 229 29.07 12.00 -8.19
N GLU A 230 28.91 10.70 -7.93
CA GLU A 230 28.99 9.66 -8.96
C GLU A 230 27.86 8.62 -8.76
N THR A 231 27.39 8.03 -9.85
CA THR A 231 26.19 7.17 -9.89
C THR A 231 26.54 5.72 -10.21
N LYS A 232 26.17 4.78 -9.33
CA LYS A 232 26.19 3.33 -9.63
C LYS A 232 24.90 2.67 -9.14
N ALA A 233 24.33 1.77 -9.97
CA ALA A 233 23.09 1.07 -9.67
C ALA A 233 23.33 -0.17 -8.79
N PRO A 234 22.37 -0.57 -7.93
CA PRO A 234 22.50 -1.78 -7.14
C PRO A 234 22.34 -3.03 -8.02
N ALA A 235 23.39 -3.85 -8.08
CA ALA A 235 23.32 -5.21 -8.61
C ALA A 235 22.73 -6.16 -7.54
N SER A 236 22.28 -7.34 -7.98
CA SER A 236 21.65 -8.34 -7.12
C SER A 236 22.61 -8.95 -6.10
N LEU A 237 22.24 -8.94 -4.81
CA LEU A 237 22.89 -9.71 -3.76
C LEU A 237 22.20 -11.07 -3.58
N THR A 238 22.84 -12.13 -4.08
CA THR A 238 22.59 -13.50 -3.62
C THR A 238 23.30 -13.71 -2.28
N VAL A 239 22.55 -14.06 -1.23
CA VAL A 239 23.12 -14.35 0.10
C VAL A 239 23.25 -15.86 0.30
N ASN A 240 24.49 -16.34 0.37
CA ASN A 240 24.90 -17.48 1.20
C ASN A 240 25.92 -16.94 2.22
N GLY A 241 26.02 -17.52 3.41
CA GLY A 241 26.93 -16.97 4.42
C GLY A 241 27.17 -17.83 5.65
N LYS A 242 28.18 -17.38 6.44
CA LYS A 242 28.83 -18.04 7.58
C LYS A 242 29.76 -19.21 7.16
N SER A 243 30.87 -19.49 7.84
CA SER A 243 31.26 -19.13 9.23
C SER A 243 32.67 -18.51 9.38
N ALA A 244 33.05 -18.20 10.64
CA ALA A 244 34.32 -17.64 11.17
C ALA A 244 35.62 -18.21 10.52
N ALA A 245 36.75 -17.49 10.38
CA ALA A 245 37.61 -16.77 11.37
C ALA A 245 38.15 -17.70 12.47
N LYS A 246 39.43 -17.73 12.89
CA LYS A 246 40.69 -16.96 12.68
C LYS A 246 41.65 -17.62 11.63
N SER A 247 42.90 -17.19 11.32
CA SER A 247 43.61 -15.87 11.24
C SER A 247 44.97 -16.06 10.50
N THR A 248 45.95 -15.15 10.69
CA THR A 248 47.45 -15.30 10.62
C THR A 248 48.06 -16.51 9.87
N SER A 249 49.02 -16.37 8.94
CA SER A 249 49.81 -15.17 8.51
C SER A 249 50.49 -15.34 7.13
N ALA A 250 51.11 -14.25 6.64
CA ALA A 250 52.27 -14.14 5.74
C ALA A 250 52.47 -15.07 4.49
N LYS A 251 52.44 -14.42 3.31
CA LYS A 251 53.55 -14.36 2.30
C LYS A 251 54.05 -15.66 1.60
N GLY A 252 53.83 -15.79 0.27
CA GLY A 252 54.90 -16.23 -0.67
C GLY A 252 54.65 -17.34 -1.72
N LYS A 253 54.17 -16.96 -2.91
CA LYS A 253 54.81 -17.19 -4.26
C LYS A 253 55.47 -18.56 -4.63
N ALA A 254 54.88 -19.27 -5.62
CA ALA A 254 55.52 -20.09 -6.70
C ALA A 254 56.21 -21.45 -6.35
N THR A 255 56.50 -22.44 -7.23
CA THR A 255 56.02 -22.91 -8.58
C THR A 255 56.63 -24.30 -8.96
N LYS A 256 55.94 -25.12 -9.79
CA LYS A 256 56.44 -26.38 -10.48
C LYS A 256 56.81 -27.54 -9.52
N SER A 257 57.07 -28.80 -9.92
CA SER A 257 57.44 -29.52 -11.19
C SER A 257 56.67 -30.88 -11.30
N THR A 258 56.30 -31.52 -12.43
CA THR A 258 57.04 -32.15 -13.59
C THR A 258 58.05 -33.28 -13.21
N ALA A 259 58.18 -34.43 -13.90
CA ALA A 259 57.41 -35.08 -15.02
C ALA A 259 57.96 -36.52 -15.37
N ALA A 260 57.35 -37.18 -16.37
CA ALA A 260 57.86 -38.31 -17.21
C ALA A 260 57.94 -39.71 -16.55
N ASN A 261 57.93 -40.87 -17.25
CA ASN A 261 57.90 -41.22 -18.71
C ASN A 261 57.07 -42.56 -18.89
N ASN A 262 57.11 -43.47 -19.89
CA ASN A 262 57.86 -43.66 -21.15
C ASN A 262 57.10 -44.49 -22.26
N ALA A 263 57.69 -44.50 -23.46
CA ALA A 263 57.50 -45.31 -24.68
C ALA A 263 57.56 -46.85 -24.49
N LYS A 264 57.10 -47.72 -25.43
CA LYS A 264 57.23 -47.83 -26.92
C LYS A 264 56.07 -48.71 -27.50
N ALA A 265 55.69 -48.85 -28.79
CA ALA A 265 55.89 -48.16 -30.10
C ALA A 265 54.63 -48.37 -31.03
N ALA A 266 54.54 -48.81 -32.31
CA ALA A 266 55.47 -49.38 -33.33
C ALA A 266 55.11 -49.07 -34.84
N LYS A 267 54.51 -50.00 -35.62
CA LYS A 267 54.51 -50.08 -37.12
C LYS A 267 53.25 -50.77 -37.70
N SER A 268 52.79 -50.59 -38.96
CA SER A 268 53.14 -49.61 -40.04
C SER A 268 52.21 -49.66 -41.29
N SER A 269 52.14 -48.54 -42.05
CA SER A 269 51.64 -48.39 -43.45
C SER A 269 50.11 -48.49 -43.68
N LYS A 270 49.49 -47.96 -44.76
CA LYS A 270 49.94 -47.16 -45.95
C LYS A 270 48.80 -46.17 -46.36
N ALA A 271 49.06 -45.19 -47.24
CA ALA A 271 48.10 -44.12 -47.65
C ALA A 271 47.28 -44.51 -48.93
N PRO A 272 46.25 -43.76 -49.41
CA PRO A 272 46.28 -42.30 -49.72
C PRO A 272 45.05 -41.47 -49.29
N LYS A 273 45.06 -40.16 -49.63
CA LYS A 273 43.98 -39.17 -49.37
C LYS A 273 42.92 -39.15 -50.49
N GLY A 274 41.72 -38.66 -50.18
CA GLY A 274 40.74 -38.18 -51.16
C GLY A 274 40.22 -36.77 -50.81
N GLU A 275 40.35 -35.80 -51.71
CA GLU A 275 40.13 -34.37 -51.43
C GLU A 275 38.66 -33.99 -51.19
N ALA A 276 37.71 -34.87 -51.53
CA ALA A 276 36.28 -34.66 -51.28
C ALA A 276 35.97 -34.42 -49.79
N ALA A 277 36.75 -35.00 -48.88
CA ALA A 277 36.63 -34.79 -47.44
C ALA A 277 37.07 -33.37 -47.00
N ALA A 278 37.80 -32.61 -47.82
CA ALA A 278 38.36 -31.30 -47.48
C ALA A 278 37.63 -30.11 -48.13
N SER A 279 36.36 -30.26 -48.58
CA SER A 279 35.59 -29.16 -49.19
C SER A 279 34.29 -28.79 -48.44
N ALA A 280 33.55 -29.77 -47.91
CA ALA A 280 32.14 -29.60 -47.59
C ALA A 280 31.79 -29.08 -46.18
N ALA A 281 32.78 -28.68 -45.36
CA ALA A 281 32.52 -27.81 -44.20
C ALA A 281 33.48 -26.61 -44.07
N LYS A 282 34.26 -26.27 -45.10
CA LYS A 282 34.31 -24.85 -45.49
C LYS A 282 32.99 -24.46 -46.12
N SER A 283 32.34 -25.33 -46.92
CA SER A 283 30.98 -25.05 -47.41
C SER A 283 29.96 -25.00 -46.26
N SER A 284 29.78 -26.03 -45.42
CA SER A 284 28.82 -25.95 -44.30
C SER A 284 29.18 -24.92 -43.21
N ARG A 285 30.44 -24.46 -43.09
CA ARG A 285 30.84 -23.35 -42.20
C ARG A 285 30.71 -21.97 -42.86
N LYS A 286 30.84 -21.85 -44.19
CA LYS A 286 30.40 -20.71 -45.02
C LYS A 286 28.88 -20.58 -44.96
N VAL A 287 28.13 -21.62 -45.27
CA VAL A 287 26.65 -21.65 -45.19
C VAL A 287 26.16 -21.33 -43.78
N LYS A 288 26.82 -21.81 -42.71
CA LYS A 288 26.54 -21.40 -41.31
C LYS A 288 26.97 -19.96 -40.95
N LYS A 289 27.73 -19.27 -41.80
CA LYS A 289 28.13 -17.86 -41.67
C LYS A 289 27.28 -16.95 -42.55
N GLU A 290 26.97 -17.37 -43.77
CA GLU A 290 26.06 -16.74 -44.74
C GLU A 290 24.61 -16.77 -44.25
N THR A 291 24.11 -17.91 -43.76
CA THR A 291 22.79 -17.95 -43.09
C THR A 291 22.76 -17.22 -41.73
N LYS A 292 23.92 -16.87 -41.15
CA LYS A 292 23.98 -15.94 -40.00
C LYS A 292 23.93 -14.48 -40.47
N ALA A 293 24.64 -14.13 -41.55
CA ALA A 293 24.60 -12.81 -42.17
C ALA A 293 23.17 -12.49 -42.67
N SER A 294 22.55 -13.37 -43.46
CA SER A 294 21.17 -13.22 -43.95
C SER A 294 20.17 -13.05 -42.79
N LYS A 295 20.24 -13.86 -41.72
CA LYS A 295 19.37 -13.71 -40.54
C LYS A 295 19.65 -12.45 -39.72
N GLU A 296 20.84 -11.87 -39.84
CA GLU A 296 21.16 -10.56 -39.26
C GLU A 296 20.67 -9.41 -40.15
N GLU A 297 20.67 -9.57 -41.47
CA GLU A 297 20.12 -8.63 -42.45
C GLU A 297 18.59 -8.58 -42.40
N GLU A 298 17.90 -9.73 -42.34
CA GLU A 298 16.46 -9.82 -42.02
C GLU A 298 16.13 -9.02 -40.75
N LYS A 299 16.90 -9.26 -39.68
CA LYS A 299 16.76 -8.55 -38.39
C LYS A 299 17.07 -7.06 -38.49
N LYS A 300 18.03 -6.64 -39.33
CA LYS A 300 18.32 -5.22 -39.61
C LYS A 300 17.18 -4.57 -40.41
N GLY A 301 16.62 -5.26 -41.41
CA GLY A 301 15.46 -4.83 -42.19
C GLY A 301 14.22 -4.65 -41.32
N LEU A 302 13.86 -5.66 -40.54
CA LEU A 302 12.71 -5.62 -39.64
C LEU A 302 12.87 -4.52 -38.55
N ASN A 303 14.10 -4.28 -38.07
CA ASN A 303 14.40 -3.15 -37.19
C ASN A 303 14.29 -1.79 -37.90
N LYS A 304 14.68 -1.66 -39.18
CA LYS A 304 14.46 -0.42 -39.97
C LYS A 304 12.96 -0.12 -40.11
N LEU A 305 12.15 -1.12 -40.46
CA LEU A 305 10.69 -0.98 -40.53
C LEU A 305 10.08 -0.62 -39.17
N TYR A 306 10.55 -1.23 -38.09
CA TYR A 306 10.13 -0.87 -36.72
C TYR A 306 10.46 0.57 -36.36
N SER A 307 11.67 1.05 -36.67
CA SER A 307 12.04 2.46 -36.46
C SER A 307 11.17 3.41 -37.28
N ARG A 308 10.88 3.07 -38.54
CA ARG A 308 9.93 3.83 -39.38
C ARG A 308 8.54 3.87 -38.75
N LEU A 309 8.03 2.73 -38.29
CA LEU A 309 6.73 2.61 -37.61
C LEU A 309 6.67 3.41 -36.29
N LEU A 310 7.80 3.66 -35.61
CA LEU A 310 7.85 4.54 -34.44
C LEU A 310 7.89 6.03 -34.80
N VAL A 311 8.58 6.41 -35.88
CA VAL A 311 8.71 7.81 -36.31
C VAL A 311 7.44 8.28 -37.03
N ASP A 312 7.04 7.60 -38.10
CA ASP A 312 5.90 7.96 -38.95
C ASP A 312 4.53 7.53 -38.37
N HIS A 313 4.45 7.20 -37.06
CA HIS A 313 3.23 6.65 -36.45
C HIS A 313 1.98 7.55 -36.51
N ALA A 314 2.16 8.84 -36.85
CA ALA A 314 1.08 9.80 -37.09
C ALA A 314 0.50 9.76 -38.52
N LYS A 315 1.17 9.10 -39.48
CA LYS A 315 0.75 9.01 -40.89
C LYS A 315 0.06 7.67 -41.15
N PRO A 316 -1.27 7.60 -41.28
CA PRO A 316 -2.00 6.33 -41.26
C PRO A 316 -1.58 5.36 -42.39
N ASP A 317 -1.26 5.88 -43.57
CA ASP A 317 -0.94 5.05 -44.74
C ASP A 317 0.49 4.50 -44.70
N VAL A 318 1.41 5.25 -44.09
CA VAL A 318 2.76 4.76 -43.75
C VAL A 318 2.66 3.69 -42.66
N VAL A 319 1.79 3.86 -41.67
CA VAL A 319 1.53 2.84 -40.63
C VAL A 319 0.96 1.56 -41.25
N LYS A 320 -0.06 1.65 -42.12
CA LYS A 320 -0.66 0.48 -42.82
C LYS A 320 0.39 -0.27 -43.64
N SER A 321 1.07 0.41 -44.57
CA SER A 321 2.07 -0.20 -45.46
C SER A 321 3.27 -0.78 -44.70
N THR A 322 3.83 -0.04 -43.74
CA THR A 322 4.95 -0.51 -42.91
C THR A 322 4.54 -1.72 -42.06
N THR A 323 3.32 -1.74 -41.51
CA THR A 323 2.84 -2.88 -40.71
C THR A 323 2.57 -4.11 -41.56
N ALA A 324 2.01 -3.96 -42.77
CA ALA A 324 1.86 -5.06 -43.71
C ALA A 324 3.22 -5.67 -44.12
N GLN A 325 4.22 -4.83 -44.38
CA GLN A 325 5.60 -5.28 -44.66
C GLN A 325 6.21 -6.01 -43.45
N ILE A 326 6.03 -5.50 -42.24
CA ILE A 326 6.49 -6.16 -41.00
C ILE A 326 5.85 -7.54 -40.82
N LEU A 327 4.53 -7.67 -41.01
CA LEU A 327 3.85 -8.96 -40.86
C LEU A 327 4.31 -9.97 -41.93
N LYS A 328 4.49 -9.52 -43.18
CA LYS A 328 5.05 -10.35 -44.26
C LYS A 328 6.47 -10.82 -43.94
N GLN A 329 7.36 -9.93 -43.47
CA GLN A 329 8.75 -10.27 -43.12
C GLN A 329 8.90 -11.06 -41.81
N THR A 330 7.95 -10.93 -40.86
CA THR A 330 8.00 -11.68 -39.59
C THR A 330 7.63 -13.16 -39.78
N GLY A 331 6.86 -13.48 -40.83
CA GLY A 331 6.37 -14.83 -41.12
C GLY A 331 5.13 -15.19 -40.30
N SER A 332 4.06 -15.61 -40.99
CA SER A 332 2.72 -15.74 -40.39
C SER A 332 2.58 -16.85 -39.33
N SER A 333 3.44 -17.86 -39.34
CA SER A 333 3.08 -19.19 -38.80
C SER A 333 3.31 -19.40 -37.31
N LYS A 334 4.13 -18.60 -36.59
CA LYS A 334 4.53 -18.93 -35.19
C LYS A 334 4.62 -17.73 -34.22
N TYR A 335 3.74 -16.73 -34.34
CA TYR A 335 3.79 -15.51 -33.49
C TYR A 335 3.92 -15.77 -31.97
N PRO A 336 3.21 -16.73 -31.32
CA PRO A 336 3.35 -16.95 -29.88
C PRO A 336 4.77 -17.36 -29.46
N VAL A 337 5.40 -18.26 -30.22
CA VAL A 337 6.79 -18.70 -29.99
C VAL A 337 7.78 -17.61 -30.40
N MET A 338 7.51 -16.87 -31.47
CA MET A 338 8.39 -15.79 -31.95
C MET A 338 8.36 -14.56 -31.02
N ALA A 339 7.26 -14.33 -30.31
CA ALA A 339 7.15 -13.30 -29.27
C ALA A 339 8.06 -13.54 -28.06
N ASN A 340 8.64 -14.73 -27.89
CA ASN A 340 9.72 -14.97 -26.92
C ASN A 340 11.01 -14.21 -27.27
N LYS A 341 11.22 -13.82 -28.54
CA LYS A 341 12.38 -13.06 -29.01
C LYS A 341 12.19 -11.56 -28.73
N ARG A 342 13.11 -10.96 -27.98
CA ARG A 342 13.10 -9.53 -27.54
C ARG A 342 12.75 -8.50 -28.63
N HIS A 343 13.26 -8.69 -29.84
CA HIS A 343 13.02 -7.79 -30.97
C HIS A 343 11.62 -7.98 -31.53
N ILE A 344 11.27 -9.20 -31.96
CA ILE A 344 9.94 -9.52 -32.53
C ILE A 344 8.81 -9.17 -31.57
N SER A 345 8.96 -9.43 -30.26
CA SER A 345 8.01 -9.00 -29.24
C SER A 345 7.69 -7.51 -29.27
N ARG A 346 8.72 -6.64 -29.35
CA ARG A 346 8.53 -5.17 -29.41
C ARG A 346 7.87 -4.76 -30.72
N ILE A 347 8.25 -5.41 -31.80
CA ILE A 347 7.73 -5.16 -33.15
C ILE A 347 6.23 -5.49 -33.21
N LEU A 348 5.84 -6.68 -32.76
CA LEU A 348 4.43 -7.08 -32.66
C LEU A 348 3.64 -6.20 -31.67
N GLN A 349 4.22 -5.79 -30.55
CA GLN A 349 3.59 -4.84 -29.62
C GLN A 349 3.33 -3.46 -30.26
N ALA A 350 4.21 -2.98 -31.15
CA ALA A 350 3.99 -1.74 -31.90
C ALA A 350 2.94 -1.92 -33.01
N CYS A 351 2.95 -3.05 -33.72
CA CYS A 351 1.91 -3.39 -34.71
C CYS A 351 0.51 -3.45 -34.08
N LEU A 352 0.41 -4.01 -32.86
CA LEU A 352 -0.85 -4.01 -32.10
C LEU A 352 -1.25 -2.62 -31.58
N LYS A 353 -0.29 -1.74 -31.26
CA LYS A 353 -0.57 -0.38 -30.77
C LYS A 353 -1.04 0.56 -31.88
N TYR A 354 -0.36 0.55 -33.03
CA TYR A 354 -0.57 1.54 -34.10
C TYR A 354 -1.37 1.00 -35.29
N GLY A 355 -1.34 -0.32 -35.54
CA GLY A 355 -2.10 -0.93 -36.61
C GLY A 355 -3.61 -0.85 -36.38
N ASP A 356 -4.38 -0.97 -37.46
CA ASP A 356 -5.84 -0.93 -37.48
C ASP A 356 -6.50 -2.24 -37.01
N THR A 357 -7.83 -2.30 -37.08
CA THR A 357 -8.64 -3.46 -36.69
C THR A 357 -8.36 -4.70 -37.54
N GLN A 358 -8.02 -4.55 -38.83
CA GLN A 358 -7.69 -5.68 -39.71
C GLN A 358 -6.34 -6.27 -39.32
N VAL A 359 -5.31 -5.42 -39.15
CA VAL A 359 -3.97 -5.81 -38.64
C VAL A 359 -4.08 -6.55 -37.31
N ARG A 360 -4.84 -6.02 -36.34
CA ARG A 360 -5.00 -6.64 -35.01
C ARG A 360 -5.70 -7.99 -35.07
N SER A 361 -6.67 -8.14 -35.99
CA SER A 361 -7.38 -9.41 -36.21
C SER A 361 -6.47 -10.45 -36.89
N ALA A 362 -5.68 -10.03 -37.89
CA ALA A 362 -4.70 -10.88 -38.56
C ALA A 362 -3.58 -11.36 -37.62
N ILE A 363 -3.12 -10.51 -36.69
CA ILE A 363 -2.19 -10.93 -35.63
C ILE A 363 -2.85 -11.94 -34.69
N PHE A 364 -4.10 -11.68 -34.28
CA PHE A 364 -4.83 -12.57 -33.37
C PHE A 364 -5.11 -13.96 -33.97
N GLU A 365 -5.62 -14.07 -35.18
CA GLU A 365 -5.93 -15.39 -35.78
C GLU A 365 -4.66 -16.24 -35.99
N ASN A 366 -3.51 -15.62 -36.29
CA ASN A 366 -2.22 -16.32 -36.33
C ASN A 366 -1.70 -16.73 -34.93
N VAL A 367 -1.99 -15.94 -33.88
CA VAL A 367 -1.72 -16.34 -32.48
C VAL A 367 -2.60 -17.52 -32.08
N LYS A 368 -3.89 -17.47 -32.37
CA LYS A 368 -4.90 -18.49 -32.06
C LYS A 368 -4.58 -19.85 -32.69
N LYS A 369 -4.17 -19.86 -33.98
CA LYS A 369 -3.77 -21.09 -34.70
C LYS A 369 -2.58 -21.83 -34.10
N ASN A 370 -1.67 -21.14 -33.41
CA ASN A 370 -0.42 -21.70 -32.88
C ASN A 370 -0.23 -21.35 -31.39
N PHE A 371 -1.34 -21.27 -30.65
CA PHE A 371 -1.34 -20.77 -29.28
C PHE A 371 -0.62 -21.73 -28.32
N THR A 372 0.32 -21.18 -27.55
CA THR A 372 1.05 -21.95 -26.51
C THR A 372 1.54 -21.01 -25.40
N LEU A 373 1.47 -21.50 -24.16
CA LEU A 373 1.93 -20.79 -22.95
C LEU A 373 3.15 -21.48 -22.29
N ALA A 374 3.56 -22.65 -22.78
CA ALA A 374 4.64 -23.47 -22.19
C ALA A 374 6.04 -22.83 -22.25
N SER A 375 6.21 -21.70 -22.96
CA SER A 375 7.48 -20.98 -23.10
C SER A 375 7.39 -19.50 -22.72
N LEU A 376 6.39 -19.13 -21.92
CA LEU A 376 6.08 -17.75 -21.54
C LEU A 376 7.27 -17.08 -20.81
N ASN A 377 7.67 -15.90 -21.31
CA ASN A 377 8.81 -15.14 -20.79
C ASN A 377 8.53 -13.63 -20.74
N ALA A 378 9.48 -12.84 -20.25
CA ALA A 378 9.39 -11.38 -20.12
C ALA A 378 9.08 -10.60 -21.43
N HIS A 379 9.11 -11.26 -22.58
CA HIS A 379 8.81 -10.69 -23.90
C HIS A 379 7.47 -11.18 -24.45
N SER A 380 7.14 -12.47 -24.33
CA SER A 380 5.82 -12.98 -24.71
C SER A 380 4.72 -12.52 -23.76
N ALA A 381 4.98 -12.40 -22.45
CA ALA A 381 4.04 -11.82 -21.48
C ALA A 381 3.61 -10.39 -21.86
N ARG A 382 4.59 -9.51 -22.17
CA ARG A 382 4.32 -8.14 -22.63
C ARG A 382 3.56 -8.10 -23.96
N PHE A 383 3.81 -9.07 -24.85
CA PHE A 383 3.04 -9.22 -26.09
C PHE A 383 1.58 -9.64 -25.81
N PHE A 384 1.33 -10.65 -24.98
CA PHE A 384 -0.03 -11.06 -24.62
C PHE A 384 -0.81 -9.96 -23.88
N VAL A 385 -0.15 -9.19 -23.00
CA VAL A 385 -0.75 -7.99 -22.37
C VAL A 385 -1.17 -6.96 -23.42
N LYS A 386 -0.38 -6.71 -24.47
CA LYS A 386 -0.78 -5.80 -25.55
C LYS A 386 -1.84 -6.39 -26.48
N LEU A 387 -1.82 -7.70 -26.73
CA LEU A 387 -2.85 -8.41 -27.50
C LEU A 387 -4.21 -8.28 -26.82
N TYR A 388 -4.26 -8.57 -25.51
CA TYR A 388 -5.46 -8.40 -24.67
C TYR A 388 -5.89 -6.92 -24.56
N HIS A 389 -4.97 -5.96 -24.64
CA HIS A 389 -5.32 -4.54 -24.60
C HIS A 389 -5.99 -4.07 -25.91
N TYR A 390 -5.40 -4.36 -27.07
CA TYR A 390 -5.75 -3.71 -28.34
C TYR A 390 -6.71 -4.49 -29.26
N CYS A 391 -6.83 -5.81 -29.12
CA CYS A 391 -7.70 -6.63 -29.96
C CYS A 391 -9.20 -6.56 -29.56
N ASN A 392 -10.05 -7.19 -30.37
CA ASN A 392 -11.51 -7.25 -30.21
C ASN A 392 -11.95 -8.10 -28.99
N THR A 393 -13.26 -8.17 -28.74
CA THR A 393 -13.87 -8.98 -27.68
C THR A 393 -13.56 -10.46 -27.83
N VAL A 394 -13.72 -11.03 -29.03
CA VAL A 394 -13.43 -12.44 -29.34
C VAL A 394 -12.00 -12.83 -28.95
N ALA A 395 -11.02 -11.98 -29.24
CA ALA A 395 -9.62 -12.20 -28.84
C ALA A 395 -9.41 -12.14 -27.33
N LYS A 396 -10.14 -11.25 -26.63
CA LYS A 396 -10.13 -11.18 -25.17
C LYS A 396 -10.76 -12.44 -24.57
N ASP A 397 -11.90 -12.89 -25.07
CA ASP A 397 -12.60 -14.08 -24.58
C ASP A 397 -11.80 -15.37 -24.82
N PHE A 398 -11.15 -15.50 -25.97
CA PHE A 398 -10.19 -16.57 -26.22
C PHE A 398 -9.06 -16.56 -25.20
N LEU A 399 -8.35 -15.42 -25.05
CA LEU A 399 -7.25 -15.30 -24.09
C LEU A 399 -7.69 -15.59 -22.64
N ARG A 400 -8.89 -15.11 -22.23
CA ARG A 400 -9.44 -15.39 -20.90
C ARG A 400 -9.64 -16.89 -20.68
N LYS A 401 -10.31 -17.59 -21.61
CA LYS A 401 -10.50 -19.04 -21.55
C LYS A 401 -9.18 -19.82 -21.63
N SER A 402 -8.19 -19.30 -22.35
CA SER A 402 -6.88 -19.96 -22.50
C SER A 402 -5.93 -19.76 -21.31
N PHE A 403 -6.03 -18.67 -20.55
CA PHE A 403 -5.23 -18.45 -19.33
C PHE A 403 -5.92 -18.96 -18.06
N PHE A 404 -7.24 -18.81 -17.95
CA PHE A 404 -8.03 -19.26 -16.79
C PHE A 404 -8.76 -20.58 -17.11
N ASN A 405 -8.07 -21.70 -16.90
CA ASN A 405 -8.61 -23.07 -17.00
C ASN A 405 -7.79 -24.04 -16.13
N ASP A 406 -8.30 -25.26 -15.92
CA ASP A 406 -7.71 -26.22 -15.00
C ASP A 406 -6.28 -26.66 -15.36
N HIS A 407 -5.99 -26.84 -16.65
CA HIS A 407 -4.66 -27.22 -17.12
C HIS A 407 -3.61 -26.12 -16.87
N ASN A 408 -4.02 -24.85 -16.89
CA ASN A 408 -3.13 -23.69 -16.79
C ASN A 408 -3.12 -23.02 -15.40
N LYS A 409 -3.72 -23.64 -14.35
CA LYS A 409 -3.64 -23.12 -12.97
C LYS A 409 -2.19 -22.84 -12.51
N SER A 410 -1.22 -23.60 -13.03
CA SER A 410 0.21 -23.44 -12.77
C SER A 410 0.78 -22.07 -13.14
N LEU A 411 0.16 -21.34 -14.07
CA LEU A 411 0.62 -20.02 -14.52
C LEU A 411 0.56 -18.95 -13.41
N LEU A 412 -0.40 -19.06 -12.48
CA LEU A 412 -0.49 -18.18 -11.30
C LEU A 412 0.79 -18.24 -10.45
N PHE A 413 1.41 -19.41 -10.37
CA PHE A 413 2.66 -19.66 -9.64
C PHE A 413 3.91 -19.45 -10.52
N SER A 414 3.81 -18.68 -11.60
CA SER A 414 4.89 -18.41 -12.55
C SER A 414 5.04 -16.91 -12.80
N ARG A 415 6.27 -16.39 -12.67
CA ARG A 415 6.59 -14.94 -12.73
C ARG A 415 5.99 -14.19 -13.93
N TYR A 416 5.86 -14.85 -15.07
CA TYR A 416 5.36 -14.22 -16.30
C TYR A 416 3.90 -14.59 -16.62
N GLY A 417 3.35 -15.64 -15.99
CA GLY A 417 1.94 -15.99 -16.07
C GLY A 417 1.10 -15.10 -15.16
N SER A 418 1.55 -14.92 -13.90
CA SER A 418 0.95 -14.00 -12.93
C SER A 418 0.84 -12.58 -13.48
N ASP A 419 1.94 -12.01 -14.02
CA ASP A 419 1.99 -10.71 -14.72
C ASP A 419 0.87 -10.54 -15.78
N VAL A 420 0.59 -11.57 -16.57
CA VAL A 420 -0.42 -11.52 -17.65
C VAL A 420 -1.83 -11.70 -17.09
N MET A 421 -1.99 -12.67 -16.20
CA MET A 421 -3.27 -12.99 -15.56
C MET A 421 -3.78 -11.84 -14.71
N ASP A 422 -2.90 -11.11 -14.01
CA ASP A 422 -3.25 -9.92 -13.23
C ASP A 422 -3.85 -8.82 -14.11
N VAL A 423 -3.18 -8.46 -15.21
CA VAL A 423 -3.68 -7.44 -16.16
C VAL A 423 -4.97 -7.89 -16.87
N MET A 424 -5.21 -9.20 -16.98
CA MET A 424 -6.51 -9.73 -17.42
C MET A 424 -7.58 -9.61 -16.32
N TYR A 425 -7.26 -10.06 -15.11
CA TYR A 425 -8.13 -10.15 -13.93
C TYR A 425 -8.62 -8.79 -13.44
N GLN A 426 -7.75 -7.78 -13.38
CA GLN A 426 -8.12 -6.39 -13.04
C GLN A 426 -9.08 -5.75 -14.05
N LYS A 427 -9.23 -6.33 -15.25
CA LYS A 427 -10.12 -5.87 -16.32
C LYS A 427 -11.39 -6.71 -16.47
N LEU A 428 -11.57 -7.73 -15.64
CA LEU A 428 -12.78 -8.54 -15.60
C LEU A 428 -13.90 -7.80 -14.88
N LYS A 429 -15.16 -8.13 -15.22
CA LYS A 429 -16.32 -7.77 -14.39
C LYS A 429 -16.34 -8.64 -13.13
N ASN A 430 -16.90 -8.15 -12.03
CA ASN A 430 -17.02 -8.89 -10.75
C ASN A 430 -17.52 -10.35 -10.92
N LYS A 431 -18.58 -10.60 -11.71
CA LYS A 431 -19.05 -11.98 -12.00
C LYS A 431 -18.01 -12.86 -12.72
N GLU A 432 -17.19 -12.27 -13.58
CA GLU A 432 -16.08 -12.97 -14.26
C GLU A 432 -14.89 -13.18 -13.30
N GLN A 433 -14.62 -12.24 -12.38
CA GLN A 433 -13.61 -12.39 -11.31
C GLN A 433 -14.00 -13.54 -10.37
N LEU A 434 -15.25 -13.58 -9.92
CA LEU A 434 -15.78 -14.70 -9.11
C LEU A 434 -15.67 -16.03 -9.84
N ALA A 435 -15.92 -16.09 -11.16
CA ALA A 435 -15.71 -17.31 -11.95
C ALA A 435 -14.23 -17.75 -11.97
N VAL A 436 -13.28 -16.81 -12.01
CA VAL A 436 -11.84 -17.12 -11.85
C VAL A 436 -11.52 -17.55 -10.42
N LEU A 437 -12.08 -16.92 -9.38
CA LEU A 437 -11.82 -17.31 -7.99
C LEU A 437 -12.32 -18.74 -7.70
N ARG A 438 -13.49 -19.13 -8.21
CA ARG A 438 -14.01 -20.51 -8.12
C ARG A 438 -13.00 -21.56 -8.62
N LEU A 439 -12.29 -21.28 -9.72
CA LEU A 439 -11.29 -22.17 -10.32
C LEU A 439 -10.11 -22.51 -9.38
N TYR A 440 -9.77 -21.64 -8.43
CA TYR A 440 -8.62 -21.82 -7.52
C TYR A 440 -9.03 -22.05 -6.05
N ALA A 441 -10.24 -21.65 -5.65
CA ALA A 441 -10.70 -21.72 -4.27
C ALA A 441 -11.53 -22.96 -3.92
N LEU A 442 -12.23 -23.54 -4.90
CA LEU A 442 -13.09 -24.70 -4.68
C LEU A 442 -12.30 -26.02 -4.86
N SER A 443 -12.59 -26.99 -4.00
CA SER A 443 -12.08 -28.35 -4.17
C SER A 443 -12.99 -29.19 -5.08
N ASN A 444 -12.47 -30.32 -5.56
CA ASN A 444 -13.26 -31.26 -6.37
C ASN A 444 -14.51 -31.77 -5.65
N PHE A 445 -14.48 -31.88 -4.30
CA PHE A 445 -15.63 -32.29 -3.51
C PHE A 445 -16.74 -31.23 -3.53
N PHE A 446 -16.39 -29.96 -3.36
CA PHE A 446 -17.35 -28.86 -3.46
C PHE A 446 -18.00 -28.79 -4.85
N VAL A 447 -17.22 -29.03 -5.92
CA VAL A 447 -17.71 -29.00 -7.30
C VAL A 447 -18.71 -30.14 -7.61
N LEU A 448 -18.72 -31.22 -6.81
CA LEU A 448 -19.70 -32.30 -6.92
C LEU A 448 -21.02 -31.98 -6.20
N ASP A 449 -21.02 -31.09 -5.19
CA ASP A 449 -22.23 -30.56 -4.57
C ASP A 449 -22.91 -29.57 -5.53
N LYS A 450 -23.97 -30.05 -6.19
CA LYS A 450 -24.75 -29.28 -7.17
C LYS A 450 -25.46 -28.09 -6.54
N ASP A 451 -25.84 -28.15 -5.27
CA ASP A 451 -26.63 -27.10 -4.61
C ASP A 451 -25.74 -26.02 -3.96
N ALA A 452 -24.59 -26.39 -3.39
CA ALA A 452 -23.56 -25.41 -3.06
C ALA A 452 -23.01 -24.73 -4.33
N MET A 453 -22.79 -25.47 -5.42
CA MET A 453 -22.41 -24.88 -6.71
C MET A 453 -23.47 -23.90 -7.24
N ARG A 454 -24.77 -24.24 -7.22
CA ARG A 454 -25.85 -23.31 -7.60
C ARG A 454 -25.83 -22.02 -6.78
N LYS A 455 -25.68 -22.10 -5.45
CA LYS A 455 -25.54 -20.93 -4.56
C LYS A 455 -24.32 -20.07 -4.94
N VAL A 456 -23.17 -20.72 -5.14
CA VAL A 456 -21.92 -20.06 -5.56
C VAL A 456 -22.06 -19.41 -6.94
N GLU A 457 -22.78 -20.02 -7.89
CA GLU A 457 -22.96 -19.49 -9.24
C GLU A 457 -23.82 -18.22 -9.29
N ALA A 458 -24.89 -18.18 -8.47
CA ALA A 458 -25.76 -17.03 -8.30
C ALA A 458 -25.11 -15.83 -7.57
N THR A 459 -24.01 -16.08 -6.84
CA THR A 459 -23.35 -15.09 -5.98
C THR A 459 -22.81 -13.88 -6.73
N GLY A 460 -23.00 -12.69 -6.15
CA GLY A 460 -22.54 -11.40 -6.68
C GLY A 460 -21.41 -10.72 -5.91
N SER A 461 -20.90 -11.31 -4.82
CA SER A 461 -19.87 -10.70 -3.96
C SER A 461 -18.88 -11.73 -3.42
N ILE A 462 -17.61 -11.34 -3.28
CA ILE A 462 -16.56 -12.20 -2.70
C ILE A 462 -16.87 -12.60 -1.25
N ASN A 463 -17.54 -11.73 -0.47
CA ASN A 463 -17.92 -12.04 0.92
C ASN A 463 -19.03 -13.10 0.98
N GLN A 464 -20.02 -13.03 0.09
CA GLN A 464 -21.05 -14.07 -0.05
C GLN A 464 -20.44 -15.40 -0.51
N PHE A 465 -19.47 -15.35 -1.42
CA PHE A 465 -18.75 -16.53 -1.90
C PHE A 465 -17.97 -17.21 -0.76
N ILE A 466 -17.35 -16.42 0.11
CA ILE A 466 -16.69 -16.90 1.34
C ILE A 466 -17.73 -17.56 2.27
N SER A 467 -18.85 -16.90 2.59
CA SER A 467 -19.88 -17.47 3.46
C SER A 467 -20.40 -18.82 2.98
N ILE A 468 -20.64 -18.99 1.67
CA ILE A 468 -21.14 -20.27 1.13
C ILE A 468 -20.09 -21.39 1.22
N ILE A 469 -18.79 -21.08 1.19
CA ILE A 469 -17.72 -22.06 1.48
C ILE A 469 -17.66 -22.35 2.99
N ASP A 470 -17.76 -21.31 3.82
CA ASP A 470 -17.72 -21.36 5.28
C ASP A 470 -18.83 -22.25 5.87
N GLU A 471 -20.04 -22.16 5.29
CA GLU A 471 -21.27 -22.93 5.60
C GLU A 471 -21.31 -24.34 4.97
N SER A 472 -20.37 -24.72 4.09
CA SER A 472 -20.43 -25.98 3.34
C SER A 472 -19.77 -27.17 4.04
N GLU A 473 -20.30 -28.37 3.84
CA GLU A 473 -19.66 -29.62 4.29
C GLU A 473 -18.26 -29.81 3.65
N SER A 474 -18.03 -29.24 2.47
CA SER A 474 -16.74 -29.25 1.78
C SER A 474 -15.76 -28.13 2.22
N ARG A 475 -16.06 -27.40 3.31
CA ARG A 475 -15.24 -26.29 3.86
C ARG A 475 -13.76 -26.68 3.97
N GLU A 476 -13.44 -27.73 4.74
CA GLU A 476 -12.06 -28.13 5.03
C GLU A 476 -11.28 -28.46 3.76
N SER A 477 -11.93 -29.13 2.81
CA SER A 477 -11.36 -29.49 1.51
C SER A 477 -11.02 -28.26 0.66
N CYS A 478 -11.87 -27.22 0.71
CA CYS A 478 -11.59 -25.93 0.07
C CYS A 478 -10.47 -25.18 0.79
N VAL A 479 -10.44 -25.18 2.13
CA VAL A 479 -9.39 -24.55 2.93
C VAL A 479 -8.03 -25.18 2.66
N GLU A 480 -7.90 -26.51 2.54
CA GLU A 480 -6.62 -27.16 2.21
C GLU A 480 -6.20 -26.90 0.75
N THR A 481 -7.15 -26.81 -0.17
CA THR A 481 -6.91 -26.43 -1.58
C THR A 481 -6.37 -24.99 -1.69
N LEU A 482 -6.96 -24.07 -0.93
CA LEU A 482 -6.52 -22.69 -0.78
C LEU A 482 -5.15 -22.59 -0.10
N LYS A 483 -4.94 -23.27 1.04
CA LYS A 483 -3.67 -23.35 1.79
C LYS A 483 -2.53 -23.82 0.89
N THR A 484 -2.74 -24.91 0.15
CA THR A 484 -1.79 -25.44 -0.83
C THR A 484 -1.43 -24.42 -1.91
N SER A 485 -2.41 -23.62 -2.36
CA SER A 485 -2.21 -22.57 -3.37
C SER A 485 -1.50 -21.34 -2.80
N VAL A 486 -1.87 -20.91 -1.59
CA VAL A 486 -1.28 -19.77 -0.86
C VAL A 486 0.19 -20.03 -0.56
N ILE A 487 0.55 -21.19 -0.02
CA ILE A 487 1.95 -21.57 0.24
C ILE A 487 2.77 -21.52 -1.07
N LYS A 488 2.24 -22.08 -2.18
CA LYS A 488 2.89 -22.03 -3.50
C LYS A 488 3.03 -20.61 -4.08
N MET A 489 2.18 -19.65 -3.69
CA MET A 489 2.35 -18.24 -4.02
C MET A 489 3.39 -17.55 -3.14
N ILE A 490 3.45 -17.89 -1.84
CA ILE A 490 4.44 -17.36 -0.89
C ILE A 490 5.85 -17.82 -1.25
N ASP A 491 6.07 -19.12 -1.41
CA ASP A 491 7.40 -19.72 -1.68
C ASP A 491 8.04 -19.18 -2.96
N LYS A 492 7.22 -18.81 -3.95
CA LYS A 492 7.65 -18.23 -5.23
C LYS A 492 7.54 -16.70 -5.29
N ALA A 493 7.18 -16.05 -4.18
CA ALA A 493 6.97 -14.61 -4.06
C ALA A 493 6.08 -14.04 -5.20
N GLN A 494 4.94 -14.68 -5.44
CA GLN A 494 3.92 -14.35 -6.44
C GLN A 494 2.69 -13.65 -5.83
N LEU A 495 2.90 -12.83 -4.80
CA LEU A 495 1.87 -12.07 -4.10
C LEU A 495 1.82 -10.60 -4.54
N THR A 496 2.13 -10.32 -5.81
CA THR A 496 2.01 -8.96 -6.40
C THR A 496 0.72 -8.75 -7.20
N ALA A 497 0.05 -9.85 -7.59
CA ALA A 497 -1.13 -9.84 -8.45
C ALA A 497 -2.42 -9.75 -7.63
N ALA A 498 -3.42 -9.01 -8.12
CA ALA A 498 -4.71 -8.84 -7.45
C ALA A 498 -5.44 -10.19 -7.24
N LEU A 499 -5.34 -11.11 -8.20
CA LEU A 499 -5.87 -12.47 -8.05
C LEU A 499 -5.23 -13.22 -6.87
N SER A 500 -3.93 -13.08 -6.66
CA SER A 500 -3.23 -13.67 -5.50
C SER A 500 -3.74 -13.09 -4.18
N HIS A 501 -4.06 -11.79 -4.15
CA HIS A 501 -4.57 -11.11 -2.96
C HIS A 501 -6.01 -11.53 -2.64
N ASP A 502 -6.85 -11.71 -3.66
CA ASP A 502 -8.25 -12.13 -3.47
C ASP A 502 -8.34 -13.60 -3.02
N LEU A 503 -7.48 -14.47 -3.56
CA LEU A 503 -7.36 -15.86 -3.07
C LEU A 503 -6.80 -15.92 -1.64
N LEU A 504 -5.82 -15.08 -1.32
CA LEU A 504 -5.33 -14.95 0.06
C LEU A 504 -6.39 -14.36 0.99
N TYR A 505 -7.27 -13.45 0.51
CA TYR A 505 -8.37 -12.88 1.28
C TYR A 505 -9.40 -13.94 1.66
N ILE A 506 -9.79 -14.79 0.70
CA ILE A 506 -10.67 -15.95 0.93
C ILE A 506 -10.03 -16.88 1.96
N TYR A 507 -8.77 -17.29 1.75
CA TYR A 507 -8.07 -18.17 2.69
C TYR A 507 -7.97 -17.58 4.10
N TRP A 508 -7.60 -16.31 4.22
CA TRP A 508 -7.48 -15.58 5.49
C TRP A 508 -8.82 -15.46 6.24
N LYS A 509 -9.95 -15.36 5.53
CA LYS A 509 -11.28 -15.37 6.17
C LYS A 509 -11.69 -16.75 6.67
N LEU A 510 -11.35 -17.82 5.94
CA LEU A 510 -11.75 -19.19 6.27
C LEU A 510 -10.82 -19.89 7.30
N THR A 511 -9.64 -19.34 7.60
CA THR A 511 -8.60 -19.99 8.43
C THR A 511 -8.45 -19.39 9.83
N ASP A 512 -8.38 -20.27 10.83
CA ASP A 512 -8.14 -19.91 12.23
C ASP A 512 -6.65 -19.68 12.54
N ASN A 513 -5.76 -20.36 11.80
CA ASN A 513 -4.31 -20.41 12.01
C ASN A 513 -3.58 -19.14 11.49
N LYS A 514 -4.11 -17.97 11.87
CA LYS A 514 -3.65 -16.64 11.43
C LYS A 514 -2.19 -16.36 11.80
N GLU A 515 -1.73 -16.88 12.94
CA GLU A 515 -0.33 -16.79 13.42
C GLU A 515 0.65 -17.52 12.48
N GLN A 516 0.31 -18.73 12.04
CA GLN A 516 1.10 -19.47 11.04
C GLN A 516 1.14 -18.72 9.70
N LEU A 517 0.01 -18.15 9.28
CA LEU A 517 -0.09 -17.42 8.02
C LEU A 517 0.78 -16.14 8.02
N ILE A 518 0.72 -15.32 9.08
CA ILE A 518 1.61 -14.15 9.17
C ILE A 518 3.08 -14.55 9.35
N GLY A 519 3.36 -15.69 9.99
CA GLY A 519 4.69 -16.32 10.07
C GLY A 519 5.30 -16.66 8.70
N GLN A 520 4.47 -16.93 7.70
CA GLN A 520 4.90 -17.13 6.30
C GLN A 520 4.97 -15.78 5.54
N LEU A 521 4.00 -14.89 5.74
CA LEU A 521 3.85 -13.65 4.96
C LEU A 521 4.81 -12.50 5.33
N TYR A 522 5.28 -12.39 6.58
CA TYR A 522 5.97 -11.17 7.05
C TYR A 522 7.26 -10.79 6.29
N LYS A 523 7.86 -11.73 5.54
CA LYS A 523 9.04 -11.49 4.68
C LYS A 523 8.69 -10.92 3.30
N VAL A 524 7.46 -11.15 2.83
CA VAL A 524 6.96 -10.76 1.50
C VAL A 524 5.81 -9.75 1.58
N PHE A 525 5.49 -9.26 2.78
CA PHE A 525 4.36 -8.37 3.08
C PHE A 525 4.24 -7.15 2.14
N GLY A 526 5.37 -6.58 1.71
CA GLY A 526 5.42 -5.44 0.81
C GLY A 526 4.77 -5.70 -0.57
N GLN A 527 4.68 -6.95 -1.01
CA GLN A 527 3.95 -7.29 -2.24
C GLN A 527 2.43 -7.09 -2.08
N LEU A 528 1.89 -7.36 -0.89
CA LEU A 528 0.46 -7.25 -0.58
C LEU A 528 -0.04 -5.80 -0.49
N LEU A 529 0.87 -4.83 -0.32
CA LEU A 529 0.55 -3.40 -0.20
C LEU A 529 0.16 -2.72 -1.54
N SER A 530 -0.06 -3.49 -2.61
CA SER A 530 -0.50 -2.99 -3.92
C SER A 530 -2.02 -2.91 -4.10
N THR A 531 -2.83 -3.65 -3.31
CA THR A 531 -4.30 -3.64 -3.40
C THR A 531 -4.98 -3.53 -2.04
N ARG A 532 -6.25 -3.10 -2.05
CA ARG A 532 -7.06 -2.95 -0.84
C ARG A 532 -7.20 -4.25 -0.05
N ASN A 533 -7.47 -5.38 -0.73
CA ASN A 533 -7.64 -6.68 -0.07
C ASN A 533 -6.32 -7.16 0.55
N GLY A 534 -5.19 -7.00 -0.15
CA GLY A 534 -3.86 -7.28 0.39
C GLY A 534 -3.52 -6.44 1.62
N ASN A 535 -3.86 -5.14 1.60
CA ASN A 535 -3.69 -4.26 2.74
C ASN A 535 -4.59 -4.65 3.94
N THR A 536 -5.87 -4.99 3.71
CA THR A 536 -6.79 -5.45 4.77
C THR A 536 -6.28 -6.73 5.45
N ILE A 537 -5.82 -7.72 4.67
CA ILE A 537 -5.19 -8.93 5.21
C ILE A 537 -4.00 -8.56 6.11
N MET A 538 -3.13 -7.65 5.64
CA MET A 538 -1.96 -7.21 6.41
C MET A 538 -2.31 -6.40 7.66
N CYS A 539 -3.33 -5.55 7.63
CA CYS A 539 -3.83 -4.85 8.81
C CYS A 539 -4.25 -5.84 9.91
N ASP A 540 -5.08 -6.81 9.57
CA ASP A 540 -5.66 -7.70 10.56
C ASP A 540 -4.62 -8.73 11.04
N LEU A 541 -3.80 -9.28 10.14
CA LEU A 541 -2.70 -10.17 10.50
C LEU A 541 -1.57 -9.50 11.31
N PHE A 542 -1.37 -8.18 11.23
CA PHE A 542 -0.38 -7.50 12.08
C PHE A 542 -0.73 -7.60 13.58
N GLY A 543 -2.01 -7.80 13.92
CA GLY A 543 -2.47 -8.08 15.29
C GLY A 543 -2.02 -9.45 15.84
N TYR A 544 -1.56 -10.35 14.96
CA TYR A 544 -1.06 -11.69 15.27
C TYR A 544 0.47 -11.81 15.07
N ALA A 545 1.15 -10.72 14.74
CA ALA A 545 2.59 -10.73 14.43
C ALA A 545 3.45 -10.58 15.69
N ASP A 546 4.44 -11.45 15.87
CA ASP A 546 5.42 -11.35 16.95
C ASP A 546 6.25 -10.06 16.90
N LYS A 547 6.82 -9.68 18.05
CA LYS A 547 7.84 -8.61 18.18
C LYS A 547 8.95 -8.71 17.12
N LYS A 548 9.43 -9.92 16.81
CA LYS A 548 10.44 -10.19 15.77
C LYS A 548 9.92 -9.86 14.36
N MET A 549 8.67 -10.17 14.08
CA MET A 549 8.04 -10.02 12.76
C MET A 549 7.60 -8.57 12.52
N ARG A 550 7.01 -7.92 13.53
CA ARG A 550 6.76 -6.47 13.54
C ARG A 550 8.06 -5.69 13.28
N LYS A 551 9.15 -6.05 13.97
CA LYS A 551 10.48 -5.46 13.76
C LYS A 551 11.07 -5.67 12.36
N SER A 552 10.72 -6.78 11.69
CA SER A 552 11.09 -7.01 10.29
C SER A 552 10.27 -6.14 9.33
N MET A 553 8.95 -6.07 9.52
CA MET A 553 8.05 -5.29 8.66
C MET A 553 8.29 -3.79 8.77
N LEU A 554 8.47 -3.25 9.98
CA LEU A 554 8.78 -1.83 10.21
C LEU A 554 10.09 -1.39 9.54
N LYS A 555 11.11 -2.27 9.52
CA LYS A 555 12.36 -1.99 8.81
C LYS A 555 12.16 -1.95 7.29
N GLY A 556 11.39 -2.89 6.72
CA GLY A 556 11.04 -2.88 5.30
C GLY A 556 10.18 -1.67 4.90
N LEU A 557 9.26 -1.23 5.76
CA LEU A 557 8.49 -0.01 5.54
C LEU A 557 9.40 1.22 5.41
N ARG A 558 10.39 1.36 6.31
CA ARG A 558 11.36 2.46 6.29
C ARG A 558 12.22 2.49 5.02
N THR A 559 12.63 1.33 4.49
CA THR A 559 13.55 1.28 3.34
C THR A 559 12.84 1.27 1.99
N ASP A 560 11.70 0.57 1.90
CA ASP A 560 11.10 0.20 0.62
C ASP A 560 9.79 0.98 0.34
N PHE A 561 9.18 1.59 1.39
CA PHE A 561 7.85 2.20 1.33
C PHE A 561 7.74 3.60 1.99
N PRO A 562 8.70 4.54 1.86
CA PRO A 562 8.60 5.87 2.48
C PRO A 562 7.34 6.65 2.06
N GLU A 563 6.92 6.53 0.80
CA GLU A 563 5.72 7.21 0.26
C GLU A 563 4.38 6.54 0.69
N ALA A 564 4.39 5.45 1.46
CA ALA A 564 3.16 4.72 1.81
C ALA A 564 2.17 5.53 2.67
N VAL A 565 2.65 6.54 3.41
CA VAL A 565 1.80 7.44 4.22
C VAL A 565 0.97 8.40 3.35
N TYR A 566 1.42 8.65 2.12
CA TYR A 566 0.73 9.46 1.14
C TYR A 566 -0.23 8.63 0.25
N ASN A 567 -0.47 7.35 0.58
CA ASN A 567 -1.31 6.44 -0.20
C ASN A 567 -2.60 6.04 0.54
N GLN A 568 -3.75 6.20 -0.13
CA GLN A 568 -5.10 5.92 0.39
C GLN A 568 -5.27 4.51 0.98
N ILE A 569 -4.59 3.52 0.39
CA ILE A 569 -4.68 2.11 0.78
C ILE A 569 -3.67 1.82 1.91
N ASN A 570 -2.47 2.38 1.85
CA ASN A 570 -1.39 1.96 2.76
C ASN A 570 -1.35 2.72 4.09
N VAL A 571 -1.96 3.91 4.17
CA VAL A 571 -2.09 4.65 5.44
C VAL A 571 -2.76 3.83 6.55
N SER A 572 -3.76 3.00 6.26
CA SER A 572 -4.41 2.13 7.26
C SER A 572 -3.46 1.09 7.86
N PHE A 573 -2.57 0.53 7.05
CA PHE A 573 -1.55 -0.40 7.54
C PHE A 573 -0.47 0.29 8.37
N LEU A 574 -0.09 1.53 8.02
CA LEU A 574 0.83 2.32 8.84
C LEU A 574 0.22 2.70 10.20
N ILE A 575 -1.06 3.10 10.22
CA ILE A 575 -1.82 3.36 11.46
C ILE A 575 -1.89 2.09 12.32
N LYS A 576 -2.23 0.93 11.75
CA LYS A 576 -2.18 -0.36 12.46
C LYS A 576 -0.76 -0.66 12.98
N ALA A 577 0.27 -0.45 12.15
CA ALA A 577 1.64 -0.81 12.49
C ALA A 577 2.20 0.01 13.66
N ILE A 578 1.94 1.33 13.69
CA ILE A 578 2.37 2.19 14.80
C ILE A 578 1.55 1.92 16.07
N LEU A 579 0.22 1.79 15.94
CA LEU A 579 -0.65 1.55 17.09
C LEU A 579 -0.58 0.14 17.68
N CYS A 580 -0.06 -0.86 16.96
CA CYS A 580 0.15 -2.22 17.48
C CYS A 580 1.59 -2.54 17.94
N THR A 581 2.54 -1.61 17.84
CA THR A 581 3.96 -1.94 18.15
C THR A 581 4.40 -1.40 19.51
N ASP A 582 4.60 -2.33 20.45
CA ASP A 582 5.12 -2.09 21.80
C ASP A 582 6.53 -1.46 21.83
N ASP A 583 7.34 -1.72 20.79
CA ASP A 583 8.65 -1.10 20.55
C ASP A 583 8.45 0.26 19.85
N THR A 584 8.01 1.24 20.64
CA THR A 584 7.73 2.62 20.20
C THR A 584 8.99 3.34 19.72
N LYS A 585 10.16 3.08 20.32
CA LYS A 585 11.45 3.60 19.83
C LYS A 585 11.72 3.15 18.40
N LEU A 586 11.56 1.86 18.09
CA LEU A 586 11.65 1.37 16.71
C LEU A 586 10.57 1.98 15.80
N SER A 587 9.36 2.19 16.32
CA SER A 587 8.25 2.75 15.55
C SER A 587 8.49 4.22 15.18
N ILE A 588 9.02 5.01 16.11
CA ILE A 588 9.50 6.38 15.88
C ILE A 588 10.62 6.37 14.83
N ASP A 589 11.64 5.53 15.04
CA ASP A 589 12.80 5.39 14.15
C ASP A 589 12.46 4.93 12.73
N CYS A 590 11.33 4.23 12.54
CA CYS A 590 10.91 3.67 11.25
C CYS A 590 9.78 4.45 10.56
N LEU A 591 8.86 5.07 11.31
CA LEU A 591 7.62 5.62 10.77
C LEU A 591 7.36 7.11 11.10
N LEU A 592 8.06 7.71 12.08
CA LEU A 592 7.88 9.14 12.42
C LEU A 592 9.08 9.99 12.04
N ARG A 593 10.29 9.64 12.50
CA ARG A 593 11.51 10.41 12.22
C ARG A 593 11.81 10.60 10.71
N PRO A 594 11.50 9.65 9.80
CA PRO A 594 11.66 9.88 8.36
C PRO A 594 10.83 11.03 7.76
N PHE A 595 9.83 11.56 8.48
CA PHE A 595 9.00 12.67 8.04
C PHE A 595 9.25 13.97 8.84
N GLN A 596 10.27 14.02 9.69
CA GLN A 596 10.58 15.21 10.51
C GLN A 596 10.83 16.44 9.61
N ASP A 597 11.65 16.28 8.56
CA ASP A 597 11.96 17.34 7.59
C ASP A 597 10.80 17.66 6.62
N GLU A 598 9.74 16.84 6.59
CA GLU A 598 8.56 17.00 5.72
C GLU A 598 7.26 17.22 6.52
N LEU A 599 7.33 17.56 7.81
CA LEU A 599 6.17 17.49 8.71
C LEU A 599 4.98 18.36 8.23
N GLN A 600 5.25 19.53 7.65
CA GLN A 600 4.23 20.41 7.04
C GLN A 600 3.49 19.73 5.87
N LYS A 601 4.21 19.01 5.00
CA LYS A 601 3.66 18.21 3.88
C LYS A 601 2.84 17.03 4.41
N LEU A 602 3.30 16.40 5.50
CA LEU A 602 2.59 15.28 6.13
C LEU A 602 1.24 15.72 6.71
N VAL A 603 1.20 16.76 7.55
CA VAL A 603 -0.05 17.25 8.18
C VAL A 603 -1.02 17.86 7.17
N SER A 604 -0.50 18.42 6.06
CA SER A 604 -1.32 19.03 5.00
C SER A 604 -1.94 18.02 4.03
N HIS A 605 -1.54 16.75 4.06
CA HIS A 605 -1.96 15.77 3.06
C HIS A 605 -3.23 14.98 3.45
N GLN A 606 -4.11 14.76 2.47
CA GLN A 606 -5.37 14.01 2.60
C GLN A 606 -5.27 12.62 3.26
N TYR A 607 -4.08 12.01 3.28
CA TYR A 607 -3.82 10.76 4.01
C TYR A 607 -2.74 10.91 5.10
N GLY A 608 -1.78 11.83 4.93
CA GLY A 608 -0.72 12.04 5.92
C GLY A 608 -1.27 12.53 7.27
N HIS A 609 -2.25 13.43 7.23
CA HIS A 609 -2.93 13.91 8.43
C HIS A 609 -3.62 12.79 9.21
N LEU A 610 -4.13 11.73 8.55
CA LEU A 610 -4.78 10.61 9.24
C LEU A 610 -3.79 9.80 10.08
N PHE A 611 -2.55 9.64 9.59
CA PHE A 611 -1.48 8.96 10.30
C PHE A 611 -1.01 9.76 11.52
N VAL A 612 -0.81 11.08 11.35
CA VAL A 612 -0.48 11.99 12.47
C VAL A 612 -1.62 12.03 13.50
N LYS A 613 -2.86 12.22 13.05
CA LYS A 613 -4.06 12.26 13.90
C LYS A 613 -4.26 10.97 14.71
N ALA A 614 -3.92 9.82 14.14
CA ALA A 614 -3.93 8.53 14.84
C ALA A 614 -2.83 8.38 15.91
N VAL A 615 -1.78 9.21 15.90
CA VAL A 615 -0.74 9.28 16.95
C VAL A 615 -1.09 10.32 18.03
N LEU A 616 -1.92 11.33 17.70
CA LEU A 616 -2.35 12.35 18.66
C LEU A 616 -3.63 11.95 19.42
N GLU A 617 -4.68 11.51 18.73
CA GLU A 617 -5.96 11.17 19.37
C GLU A 617 -5.91 9.83 20.11
N THR A 618 -6.75 9.65 21.12
CA THR A 618 -6.93 8.36 21.80
C THR A 618 -7.27 7.27 20.78
N PRO A 619 -6.52 6.16 20.70
CA PRO A 619 -6.77 5.14 19.70
C PRO A 619 -8.11 4.44 19.97
N LYS A 620 -8.93 4.30 18.92
CA LYS A 620 -9.99 3.27 18.93
C LYS A 620 -9.30 1.91 19.06
N GLU A 621 -9.84 1.03 19.91
CA GLU A 621 -9.17 -0.23 20.28
C GLU A 621 -8.62 -0.99 19.06
N VAL A 622 -7.30 -1.15 19.01
CA VAL A 622 -6.62 -1.75 17.86
C VAL A 622 -6.36 -3.23 18.13
N GLU A 623 -7.38 -4.04 17.86
CA GLU A 623 -7.40 -5.49 18.10
C GLU A 623 -6.07 -6.18 17.73
N SER A 624 -5.41 -6.77 18.72
CA SER A 624 -4.10 -7.42 18.59
C SER A 624 -3.86 -8.40 19.74
N LYS A 625 -3.61 -9.66 19.43
CA LYS A 625 -3.26 -10.71 20.42
C LYS A 625 -1.83 -10.58 20.95
N THR A 626 -0.88 -10.15 20.11
CA THR A 626 0.56 -10.20 20.42
C THR A 626 1.12 -8.86 20.92
N SER A 627 0.27 -8.01 21.53
CA SER A 627 0.65 -6.66 21.98
C SER A 627 0.34 -6.53 23.46
N MET A 628 1.37 -6.27 24.27
CA MET A 628 1.38 -6.43 25.72
C MET A 628 1.53 -5.10 26.48
N LYS A 629 2.10 -4.08 25.84
CA LYS A 629 2.14 -2.70 26.38
C LYS A 629 0.73 -2.10 26.40
N ASP A 630 0.38 -1.38 27.45
CA ASP A 630 -0.89 -0.63 27.51
C ASP A 630 -1.04 0.38 26.33
N PRO A 631 -2.24 0.51 25.71
CA PRO A 631 -2.46 1.44 24.59
C PRO A 631 -2.24 2.92 24.93
N ALA A 632 -2.59 3.39 26.13
CA ALA A 632 -2.40 4.78 26.53
C ALA A 632 -0.93 5.09 26.82
N VAL A 633 -0.21 4.18 27.50
CA VAL A 633 1.25 4.29 27.69
C VAL A 633 1.98 4.35 26.35
N ARG A 634 1.58 3.53 25.38
CA ARG A 634 2.12 3.57 24.01
C ARG A 634 1.82 4.89 23.30
N GLN A 635 0.61 5.40 23.43
CA GLN A 635 0.23 6.66 22.81
C GLN A 635 1.02 7.82 23.41
N ALA A 636 1.19 7.87 24.74
CA ALA A 636 2.01 8.86 25.42
C ALA A 636 3.48 8.83 24.97
N GLU A 637 4.08 7.65 24.83
CA GLU A 637 5.46 7.51 24.29
C GLU A 637 5.61 8.03 22.84
N LEU A 638 4.57 7.92 22.01
CA LEU A 638 4.57 8.41 20.62
C LEU A 638 4.27 9.91 20.55
N GLN A 639 3.30 10.39 21.34
CA GLN A 639 2.99 11.81 21.52
C GLN A 639 4.20 12.59 22.04
N ALA A 640 4.96 12.04 23.00
CA ALA A 640 6.16 12.69 23.56
C ALA A 640 7.26 12.95 22.51
N PHE A 641 7.29 12.21 21.41
CA PHE A 641 8.17 12.51 20.26
C PHE A 641 7.55 13.50 19.27
N LEU A 642 6.26 13.35 18.96
CA LEU A 642 5.62 14.07 17.86
C LEU A 642 5.04 15.44 18.25
N LEU A 643 4.57 15.59 19.49
CA LEU A 643 3.89 16.81 19.96
C LEU A 643 4.83 18.03 19.97
N PRO A 644 6.08 17.97 20.46
CA PRO A 644 6.99 19.13 20.43
C PRO A 644 7.28 19.59 18.99
N LEU A 645 7.50 18.66 18.06
CA LEU A 645 7.74 18.95 16.64
C LEU A 645 6.53 19.61 15.95
N LEU A 646 5.31 19.28 16.39
CA LEU A 646 4.09 19.92 15.90
C LEU A 646 3.87 21.30 16.52
N VAL A 647 4.25 21.52 17.78
CA VAL A 647 4.22 22.86 18.39
C VAL A 647 5.24 23.77 17.70
N GLU A 648 6.48 23.30 17.52
CA GLU A 648 7.52 24.02 16.76
C GLU A 648 7.08 24.34 15.32
N LEU A 649 6.45 23.38 14.62
CA LEU A 649 5.90 23.60 13.28
C LEU A 649 4.79 24.67 13.28
N PHE A 650 3.83 24.60 14.20
CA PHE A 650 2.68 25.53 14.19
C PHE A 650 3.03 26.93 14.75
N GLY A 651 4.05 27.05 15.60
CA GLY A 651 4.60 28.35 16.00
C GLY A 651 5.49 29.03 14.93
N SER A 652 5.90 28.31 13.88
CA SER A 652 6.82 28.82 12.85
C SER A 652 6.19 29.06 11.47
N ILE A 653 4.89 28.82 11.30
CA ILE A 653 4.15 29.00 10.03
C ILE A 653 2.89 29.84 10.21
N GLU A 654 2.46 30.54 9.16
CA GLU A 654 1.23 31.33 9.19
C GLU A 654 0.01 30.41 9.34
N LEU A 655 -0.66 30.48 10.49
CA LEU A 655 -1.78 29.58 10.81
C LEU A 655 -3.03 29.80 9.94
N LYS A 656 -3.13 30.90 9.19
CA LYS A 656 -4.25 31.12 8.27
C LYS A 656 -4.35 30.00 7.22
N GLU A 657 -3.26 29.70 6.50
CA GLU A 657 -3.23 28.60 5.53
C GLU A 657 -3.48 27.23 6.19
N VAL A 658 -3.02 27.05 7.43
CA VAL A 658 -3.22 25.82 8.23
C VAL A 658 -4.69 25.61 8.59
N ILE A 659 -5.38 26.69 8.99
CA ILE A 659 -6.80 26.68 9.33
C ILE A 659 -7.63 26.39 8.07
N GLU A 660 -7.36 27.09 6.97
CA GLU A 660 -8.01 26.88 5.66
C GLU A 660 -7.82 25.46 5.12
N ASN A 661 -6.68 24.83 5.37
CA ASN A 661 -6.44 23.43 5.03
C ASN A 661 -7.18 22.48 6.00
N LYS A 662 -8.35 21.99 5.57
CA LYS A 662 -9.17 20.93 6.21
C LYS A 662 -8.40 19.73 6.81
N TYR A 663 -7.23 19.39 6.28
CA TYR A 663 -6.41 18.29 6.78
C TYR A 663 -5.46 18.75 7.91
N ALA A 664 -4.79 19.88 7.71
CA ALA A 664 -3.86 20.43 8.69
C ALA A 664 -4.60 20.99 9.92
N SER A 665 -5.75 21.64 9.75
CA SER A 665 -6.57 22.16 10.85
C SER A 665 -7.09 21.07 11.80
N GLN A 666 -7.32 19.84 11.31
CA GLN A 666 -7.61 18.70 12.18
C GLN A 666 -6.40 18.29 13.04
N VAL A 667 -5.18 18.40 12.51
CA VAL A 667 -3.96 18.13 13.28
C VAL A 667 -3.70 19.26 14.28
N LEU A 668 -3.83 20.52 13.86
CA LEU A 668 -3.72 21.70 14.72
C LEU A 668 -4.67 21.62 15.93
N MET A 669 -5.94 21.26 15.70
CA MET A 669 -6.94 21.00 16.75
C MET A 669 -6.48 19.90 17.72
N SER A 670 -5.94 18.78 17.21
CA SER A 670 -5.45 17.68 18.04
C SER A 670 -4.15 18.04 18.80
N THR A 671 -3.26 18.85 18.21
CA THR A 671 -2.06 19.38 18.85
C THR A 671 -2.42 20.29 20.01
N LEU A 672 -3.25 21.31 19.76
CA LEU A 672 -3.65 22.28 20.78
C LEU A 672 -4.40 21.62 21.95
N ARG A 673 -5.19 20.58 21.68
CA ARG A 673 -5.88 19.78 22.71
C ARG A 673 -4.95 19.03 23.66
N LEU A 674 -3.72 18.72 23.23
CA LEU A 674 -2.72 18.00 24.01
C LEU A 674 -1.69 18.92 24.64
N SER A 675 -1.26 19.98 23.92
CA SER A 675 -0.25 20.91 24.41
C SER A 675 -0.80 21.96 25.37
N GLY A 676 -2.03 22.44 25.16
CA GLY A 676 -2.51 23.64 25.86
C GLY A 676 -1.68 24.88 25.52
N ASP A 677 -1.12 24.95 24.31
CA ASP A 677 -0.17 25.99 23.92
C ASP A 677 -0.83 27.37 23.69
N ALA A 678 -0.38 28.37 24.45
CA ALA A 678 -0.94 29.72 24.41
C ALA A 678 -0.48 30.54 23.19
N GLU A 679 0.73 30.32 22.66
CA GLU A 679 1.27 31.06 21.51
C GLU A 679 0.55 30.65 20.22
N ILE A 680 0.28 29.34 20.07
CA ILE A 680 -0.55 28.80 18.99
C ILE A 680 -2.00 29.29 19.11
N MET A 681 -2.58 29.30 20.31
CA MET A 681 -3.94 29.82 20.50
C MET A 681 -4.02 31.32 20.15
N GLN A 682 -3.07 32.13 20.62
CA GLN A 682 -3.01 33.55 20.28
C GLN A 682 -2.82 33.77 18.77
N SER A 683 -1.97 32.96 18.12
CA SER A 683 -1.78 32.99 16.65
C SER A 683 -3.05 32.62 15.88
N ILE A 684 -3.91 31.74 16.41
CA ILE A 684 -5.25 31.46 15.84
C ILE A 684 -6.17 32.68 16.04
N VAL A 685 -6.17 33.31 17.21
CA VAL A 685 -6.95 34.52 17.50
C VAL A 685 -6.55 35.67 16.58
N ASP A 686 -5.25 35.87 16.33
CA ASP A 686 -4.76 36.91 15.43
C ASP A 686 -5.05 36.62 13.96
N ALA A 687 -5.01 35.35 13.52
CA ALA A 687 -5.47 34.97 12.19
C ALA A 687 -6.98 35.26 11.98
N VAL A 688 -7.81 35.12 13.03
CA VAL A 688 -9.23 35.49 13.00
C VAL A 688 -9.42 37.01 13.07
N ARG A 689 -8.62 37.73 13.86
CA ARG A 689 -8.62 39.19 13.99
C ARG A 689 -8.26 39.89 12.67
N ALA A 690 -7.29 39.34 11.93
CA ALA A 690 -6.85 39.84 10.63
C ALA A 690 -7.82 39.53 9.47
N ASP A 691 -8.79 38.63 9.65
CA ASP A 691 -9.76 38.24 8.63
C ASP A 691 -10.93 39.23 8.52
N CYS A 692 -10.64 40.47 8.11
CA CYS A 692 -11.63 41.54 8.01
C CYS A 692 -12.77 41.26 7.00
N GLU A 693 -12.58 40.33 6.06
CA GLU A 693 -13.62 39.91 5.09
C GLU A 693 -14.55 38.81 5.65
N LEU A 694 -14.17 38.18 6.77
CA LEU A 694 -14.80 36.99 7.38
C LEU A 694 -14.66 35.72 6.54
N SER A 695 -13.63 35.62 5.69
CA SER A 695 -13.35 34.48 4.82
C SER A 695 -13.23 33.14 5.58
N LEU A 696 -12.63 33.15 6.77
CA LEU A 696 -12.50 32.01 7.67
C LEU A 696 -13.82 31.65 8.36
N MET A 697 -14.75 32.60 8.51
CA MET A 697 -16.07 32.34 9.09
C MET A 697 -17.13 31.94 8.06
N GLU A 698 -16.93 32.25 6.78
CA GLU A 698 -17.83 31.81 5.69
C GLU A 698 -17.52 30.40 5.18
N ASN A 699 -16.24 30.00 5.16
CA ASN A 699 -15.85 28.65 4.82
C ASN A 699 -16.31 27.65 5.91
N ILE A 700 -17.02 26.61 5.50
CA ILE A 700 -17.71 25.66 6.39
C ILE A 700 -16.73 24.83 7.23
N ASP A 701 -15.55 24.50 6.70
CA ASP A 701 -14.58 23.67 7.43
C ASP A 701 -13.79 24.49 8.46
N THR A 702 -13.40 25.73 8.11
CA THR A 702 -12.74 26.68 9.01
C THR A 702 -13.68 27.16 10.12
N PHE A 703 -14.93 27.50 9.78
CA PHE A 703 -15.94 27.88 10.77
C PHE A 703 -16.17 26.77 11.80
N ARG A 704 -16.26 25.51 11.35
CA ARG A 704 -16.37 24.35 12.25
C ARG A 704 -15.14 24.13 13.12
N PHE A 705 -13.94 24.42 12.62
CA PHE A 705 -12.73 24.40 13.43
C PHE A 705 -12.82 25.42 14.58
N ILE A 706 -13.18 26.68 14.28
CA ILE A 706 -13.34 27.75 15.28
C ILE A 706 -14.44 27.40 16.30
N GLN A 707 -15.63 26.98 15.83
CA GLN A 707 -16.71 26.50 16.72
C GLN A 707 -16.27 25.33 17.62
N THR A 708 -15.35 24.47 17.15
CA THR A 708 -14.89 23.32 17.92
C THR A 708 -13.96 23.71 19.08
N LEU A 709 -13.16 24.79 18.92
CA LEU A 709 -12.35 25.36 20.00
C LEU A 709 -13.24 25.82 21.16
N VAL A 710 -14.34 26.52 20.84
CA VAL A 710 -15.26 27.13 21.82
C VAL A 710 -16.23 26.12 22.43
N LYS A 711 -16.84 25.24 21.62
CA LYS A 711 -17.82 24.26 22.12
C LYS A 711 -17.21 23.10 22.88
N LYS A 712 -16.03 22.63 22.44
CA LYS A 712 -15.40 21.38 22.91
C LYS A 712 -13.88 21.54 23.09
N PRO A 713 -13.44 22.41 24.00
CA PRO A 713 -12.07 22.37 24.49
C PRO A 713 -11.78 21.04 25.20
N SER A 714 -10.50 20.76 25.42
CA SER A 714 -10.02 19.73 26.36
C SER A 714 -9.48 20.43 27.61
N VAL A 715 -9.23 19.70 28.70
CA VAL A 715 -8.73 20.29 29.96
C VAL A 715 -7.52 21.23 29.79
N PRO A 716 -6.48 20.94 28.98
CA PRO A 716 -5.40 21.90 28.72
C PRO A 716 -5.83 23.17 27.94
N MET A 717 -6.88 23.06 27.13
CA MET A 717 -7.43 24.16 26.32
C MET A 717 -8.48 24.97 27.08
N GLU A 718 -9.16 24.40 28.09
CA GLU A 718 -10.11 25.11 28.97
C GLU A 718 -9.39 26.24 29.72
N VAL A 719 -8.16 25.98 30.19
CA VAL A 719 -7.28 26.97 30.84
C VAL A 719 -6.95 28.17 29.92
N LEU A 720 -6.96 27.98 28.59
CA LEU A 720 -6.70 29.06 27.62
C LEU A 720 -7.92 29.97 27.36
N CYS A 721 -9.06 29.71 28.00
CA CYS A 721 -10.32 30.45 27.83
C CYS A 721 -10.64 30.79 26.35
N PRO A 722 -10.87 29.80 25.46
CA PRO A 722 -10.92 30.04 24.02
C PRO A 722 -12.02 31.01 23.59
N TYR A 723 -13.12 31.09 24.35
CA TYR A 723 -14.21 32.02 24.11
C TYR A 723 -13.83 33.47 24.50
N GLY A 724 -13.18 33.67 25.65
CA GLY A 724 -12.68 34.97 26.10
C GLY A 724 -11.52 35.49 25.24
N ALA A 725 -10.68 34.59 24.69
CA ALA A 725 -9.62 34.96 23.75
C ALA A 725 -10.17 35.32 22.36
N LEU A 726 -11.17 34.60 21.84
CA LEU A 726 -11.78 34.88 20.53
C LEU A 726 -12.72 36.10 20.55
N TRP A 727 -13.45 36.35 21.64
CA TRP A 727 -14.43 37.44 21.70
C TRP A 727 -13.84 38.82 21.31
N PRO A 728 -12.70 39.30 21.85
CA PRO A 728 -12.08 40.56 21.44
C PRO A 728 -11.61 40.62 19.97
N ALA A 729 -11.34 39.48 19.33
CA ALA A 729 -11.03 39.43 17.89
C ALA A 729 -12.30 39.49 17.01
N VAL A 730 -13.42 38.97 17.53
CA VAL A 730 -14.72 38.90 16.85
C VAL A 730 -15.53 40.19 17.03
N LYS A 731 -15.42 40.84 18.21
CA LYS A 731 -16.15 42.05 18.63
C LYS A 731 -16.21 43.17 17.58
N PRO A 732 -15.11 43.57 16.89
CA PRO A 732 -15.17 44.63 15.87
C PRO A 732 -16.05 44.31 14.66
N ASN A 733 -16.24 43.01 14.36
CA ASN A 733 -16.96 42.54 13.17
C ASN A 733 -18.40 42.08 13.46
N VAL A 734 -18.89 42.19 14.71
CA VAL A 734 -20.21 41.72 15.14
C VAL A 734 -21.33 42.12 14.19
N ASN A 735 -21.40 43.38 13.76
CA ASN A 735 -22.44 43.88 12.86
C ASN A 735 -22.50 43.11 11.51
N ARG A 736 -21.33 42.68 10.99
CA ARG A 736 -21.23 41.85 9.77
C ARG A 736 -21.59 40.39 10.03
N ILE A 737 -21.35 39.91 11.25
CA ILE A 737 -21.57 38.52 11.68
C ILE A 737 -23.04 38.23 11.98
N LEU A 738 -23.77 39.18 12.58
CA LEU A 738 -25.22 39.05 12.85
C LEU A 738 -26.04 38.83 11.58
N SER A 739 -25.64 39.45 10.46
CA SER A 739 -26.27 39.28 9.14
C SER A 739 -25.78 38.04 8.35
N ARG A 740 -24.99 37.16 8.96
CA ARG A 740 -24.38 35.99 8.28
C ARG A 740 -24.54 34.72 9.13
N LYS A 741 -24.31 33.56 8.49
CA LYS A 741 -24.33 32.24 9.18
C LYS A 741 -23.30 32.12 10.30
N SER A 742 -22.30 33.01 10.33
CA SER A 742 -21.30 33.10 11.37
C SER A 742 -21.86 33.55 12.73
N VAL A 743 -23.12 34.05 12.80
CA VAL A 743 -23.83 34.35 14.06
C VAL A 743 -23.79 33.20 15.09
N PHE A 744 -23.75 31.94 14.63
CA PHE A 744 -23.61 30.80 15.54
C PHE A 744 -22.28 30.77 16.31
N LEU A 745 -21.23 31.50 15.90
CA LEU A 745 -20.03 31.66 16.73
C LEU A 745 -20.30 32.56 17.95
N LEU A 746 -21.17 33.56 17.82
CA LEU A 746 -21.54 34.44 18.94
C LEU A 746 -22.39 33.68 19.96
N VAL A 747 -23.32 32.85 19.48
CA VAL A 747 -24.05 31.87 20.30
C VAL A 747 -23.08 30.95 21.04
N ASP A 748 -22.10 30.37 20.33
CA ASP A 748 -21.16 29.42 20.94
C ASP A 748 -20.26 30.07 22.00
N ILE A 749 -19.82 31.30 21.77
CA ILE A 749 -19.04 32.10 22.73
C ILE A 749 -19.88 32.42 23.97
N LEU A 750 -21.14 32.85 23.81
CA LEU A 750 -22.04 33.14 24.92
C LEU A 750 -22.39 31.87 25.71
N GLU A 751 -22.72 30.75 25.03
CA GLU A 751 -22.92 29.44 25.66
C GLU A 751 -21.66 28.97 26.41
N ALA A 752 -20.45 29.32 25.96
CA ALA A 752 -19.22 29.00 26.67
C ALA A 752 -18.98 29.90 27.89
N ALA A 753 -19.20 31.22 27.78
CA ALA A 753 -19.09 32.15 28.90
C ALA A 753 -20.09 31.83 30.01
N MET A 754 -21.37 31.58 29.66
CA MET A 754 -22.42 31.16 30.59
C MET A 754 -22.09 29.84 31.31
N ARG A 755 -21.55 28.84 30.59
CA ARG A 755 -21.14 27.56 31.19
C ARG A 755 -19.98 27.68 32.19
N ASN A 756 -19.15 28.73 32.06
CA ASN A 756 -18.02 29.01 32.96
C ASN A 756 -18.32 30.15 33.96
N ALA A 757 -19.55 30.68 33.97
CA ALA A 757 -19.98 31.82 34.78
C ALA A 757 -19.14 33.11 34.61
N ASP A 758 -18.55 33.32 33.41
CA ASP A 758 -17.74 34.50 33.08
C ASP A 758 -18.62 35.75 32.88
N GLN A 759 -18.90 36.44 33.98
CA GLN A 759 -19.72 37.66 33.98
C GLN A 759 -19.11 38.80 33.16
N GLN A 760 -17.78 38.86 33.02
CA GLN A 760 -17.12 39.95 32.28
C GLN A 760 -17.39 39.82 30.77
N VAL A 761 -17.24 38.61 30.22
CA VAL A 761 -17.56 38.34 28.81
C VAL A 761 -19.07 38.40 28.56
N ILE A 762 -19.91 37.92 29.48
CA ILE A 762 -21.38 38.01 29.35
C ILE A 762 -21.85 39.47 29.32
N ALA A 763 -21.34 40.33 30.20
CA ALA A 763 -21.68 41.75 30.24
C ALA A 763 -21.26 42.47 28.95
N ASP A 764 -20.02 42.26 28.50
CA ASP A 764 -19.50 42.93 27.29
C ASP A 764 -20.22 42.48 26.00
N ILE A 765 -20.69 41.23 25.95
CA ILE A 765 -21.57 40.74 24.86
C ILE A 765 -22.94 41.42 24.94
N ARG A 766 -23.56 41.52 26.12
CA ARG A 766 -24.86 42.19 26.32
C ARG A 766 -24.81 43.68 25.95
N GLU A 767 -23.73 44.37 26.28
CA GLU A 767 -23.50 45.78 25.90
C GLU A 767 -23.29 45.95 24.38
N THR A 768 -22.47 45.09 23.78
CA THR A 768 -22.16 45.15 22.33
C THR A 768 -23.35 44.74 21.44
N ILE A 769 -24.22 43.88 21.98
CA ILE A 769 -25.31 43.20 21.27
C ILE A 769 -26.64 43.37 22.04
N PRO A 770 -27.20 44.59 22.12
CA PRO A 770 -28.52 44.80 22.70
C PRO A 770 -29.63 44.11 21.88
N VAL A 771 -30.67 43.61 22.55
CA VAL A 771 -31.74 42.81 21.94
C VAL A 771 -32.47 43.57 20.81
N SER A 772 -32.66 44.88 20.96
CA SER A 772 -33.26 45.75 19.92
C SER A 772 -32.54 45.68 18.56
N LYS A 773 -31.21 45.59 18.57
CA LYS A 773 -30.34 45.47 17.40
C LYS A 773 -30.40 44.07 16.76
N LEU A 774 -30.68 43.04 17.57
CA LEU A 774 -30.96 41.69 17.08
C LEU A 774 -32.33 41.63 16.39
N GLU A 775 -33.37 42.20 17.00
CA GLU A 775 -34.69 42.31 16.38
C GLU A 775 -34.68 43.08 15.05
N GLU A 776 -33.96 44.21 15.00
CA GLU A 776 -33.79 44.97 13.75
C GLU A 776 -33.12 44.11 12.68
N THR A 777 -32.07 43.36 13.04
CA THR A 777 -31.40 42.43 12.12
C THR A 777 -32.34 41.31 11.65
N CYS A 778 -33.17 40.75 12.54
CA CYS A 778 -34.21 39.79 12.15
C CYS A 778 -35.19 40.40 11.13
N LYS A 779 -35.73 41.59 11.41
CA LYS A 779 -36.65 42.33 10.52
C LYS A 779 -36.01 42.65 9.16
N ILE A 780 -34.69 42.84 9.09
CA ILE A 780 -33.94 43.02 7.83
C ILE A 780 -33.79 41.69 7.06
N LEU A 781 -33.50 40.58 7.75
CA LEU A 781 -33.36 39.26 7.12
C LEU A 781 -34.72 38.69 6.65
N GLU A 782 -35.81 38.94 7.39
CA GLU A 782 -37.18 38.61 6.98
C GLU A 782 -37.57 39.32 5.67
N LYS A 783 -37.29 40.62 5.56
CA LYS A 783 -37.47 41.39 4.32
C LYS A 783 -36.63 40.86 3.14
N ARG A 784 -35.58 40.08 3.39
CA ARG A 784 -34.76 39.38 2.39
C ARG A 784 -35.15 37.92 2.17
N ASN A 785 -36.14 37.40 2.92
CA ASN A 785 -36.54 35.99 2.96
C ASN A 785 -35.38 35.04 3.36
N GLU A 786 -34.52 35.53 4.26
CA GLU A 786 -33.38 34.79 4.82
C GLU A 786 -33.68 34.21 6.21
N LYS A 787 -32.94 33.15 6.60
CA LYS A 787 -33.18 32.43 7.86
C LYS A 787 -32.38 33.02 9.02
N HIS A 788 -33.09 33.62 9.99
CA HIS A 788 -32.54 34.24 11.20
C HIS A 788 -32.33 33.29 12.39
N ALA A 789 -32.48 31.96 12.24
CA ALA A 789 -32.49 30.97 13.33
C ALA A 789 -31.30 30.96 14.31
N GLY A 790 -30.19 31.62 14.01
CA GLY A 790 -29.09 31.83 14.97
C GLY A 790 -29.27 33.07 15.85
N LEU A 791 -29.97 34.10 15.36
CA LEU A 791 -30.38 35.28 16.14
C LEU A 791 -31.47 34.88 17.15
N ASP A 792 -32.43 34.03 16.75
CA ASP A 792 -33.46 33.50 17.67
C ASP A 792 -32.89 32.78 18.89
N VAL A 793 -31.75 32.11 18.71
CA VAL A 793 -31.02 31.42 19.80
C VAL A 793 -30.22 32.44 20.62
N LEU A 794 -29.60 33.42 19.98
CA LEU A 794 -28.83 34.46 20.65
C LEU A 794 -29.71 35.34 21.55
N ILE A 795 -30.90 35.74 21.08
CA ILE A 795 -31.91 36.47 21.86
C ILE A 795 -32.27 35.65 23.13
N LYS A 796 -32.67 34.38 22.95
CA LYS A 796 -33.02 33.42 24.04
C LYS A 796 -31.87 33.02 24.98
N LEU A 797 -30.66 33.53 24.75
CA LEU A 797 -29.49 33.40 25.62
C LEU A 797 -29.09 34.73 26.26
N LEU A 798 -29.54 35.88 25.74
CA LEU A 798 -29.37 37.19 26.35
C LEU A 798 -30.53 37.53 27.30
N ASP A 799 -31.72 37.01 27.03
CA ASP A 799 -32.91 37.04 27.90
C ASP A 799 -32.77 36.16 29.17
N LYS A 800 -31.61 35.51 29.37
CA LYS A 800 -31.24 34.67 30.52
C LYS A 800 -29.95 35.22 31.12
#